data_AF-Q083M8-F1
#
_entry.id   AF-Q083M8-F1
#
_cell.length_a   1.000
_cell.length_b   1.000
_cell.length_c   1.000
_cell.angle_alpha   90.00
_cell.angle_beta   90.00
_cell.angle_gamma   90.00
#
_symmetry.space_group_name_H-M   'P 1'
#
loop_
_entity.id
_entity.type
_entity.pdbx_description
1 polymer ?
#
loop_
_entity_poly.entity_id
_entity_poly.type
_entity_poly.pdbx_seq_one_letter_code
_entity_poly.pdbx_strand_id
1 'polypeptide(L)'
;MSITRNDLKIFKPEQLGTSDDAGGQRTRNAVQSGKLNELFTAISDIDHAQSSLDIVKCYPALDTIDTGTLLDAHVFISQPPSDPLVSMLLVEADALDDEDRMVEMKEILESSVTAGSLIRSGAPGFLPNQNSFSREYLQSTYMFDGKEYRKTTSLRVGQVIAITVEYAGIEDADWPRKTHYCMVTDTNAPGNSEGNIVFDPPIDFATPDYNVTVNATSNCTKLRLTNEASPLTFHGVSKLTAASSNKNLAVQAVQQNLLPVVLSEQVKTGQAISDGDIVRKTVSQNATTAQSYQFALVDVLQGANIAVDYTPITSYTSGGIQYGSDDAIVVVSSDTVSVTLSRKPDLNTPVSLQYISGVSYQNYDNADVFPADRELVPNTLTGKVTRQSTPYQFTERDGALYITVFSSVGSLVVQEEIRAAIVDYQTGIITLENGISNLVYVGLVIAPESANVATFVLNASDALLDTFYMQVFTVGDVLISASCDSNGTVTGTGISGSIVNNLVQLSFTQDVKLSTLRYDITEQVRNLPPADIYGLNPLRIPNAGIVDIYRAWGTIAVSHTDYQNIVSPSSGTIVTIRTGSNFVDISDATGASLWTATSDHFSVDSTAGTVTLNSDFSGFTAPFILSDTISELALVTAVNTNKVTVSAALSREYPIGSSVASVQILGDLQARVGKVRDMTSWANNWDLDGEAAQGTLNTVDYPIEVTNAAAVNEDWVLVFTSTTAFRCVGKRIGQIATGDTVNDFAPINSLTNQPYFVIRSGAFGAGWNPGEAIRFATVASAKPVMPIRTVQAGHSQINTDRAVLAFRGNEA
;
A
#
# COMPACT_ATOMS: atom_id res chain seq x y z
N MET A 1 34.49 9.24 25.25
CA MET A 1 35.50 8.85 24.23
C MET A 1 35.02 9.37 22.89
N SER A 2 35.88 9.72 21.93
CA SER A 2 35.40 10.15 20.60
C SER A 2 34.76 8.98 19.85
N ILE A 3 33.54 9.12 19.35
CA ILE A 3 32.86 8.08 18.57
C ILE A 3 33.48 8.02 17.18
N THR A 4 33.94 6.84 16.77
CA THR A 4 34.58 6.60 15.47
C THR A 4 33.73 5.72 14.57
N ARG A 5 34.08 5.62 13.28
CA ARG A 5 33.44 4.67 12.34
C ARG A 5 33.48 3.22 12.84
N ASN A 6 34.48 2.86 13.64
CA ASN A 6 34.58 1.50 14.19
C ASN A 6 33.53 1.20 15.25
N ASP A 7 32.98 2.23 15.91
CA ASP A 7 32.00 2.08 16.99
C ASP A 7 30.57 1.97 16.44
N LEU A 8 30.36 2.32 15.18
CA LEU A 8 29.07 2.16 14.50
C LEU A 8 28.99 0.78 13.85
N LYS A 9 28.12 -0.08 14.36
CA LYS A 9 27.94 -1.45 13.88
C LYS A 9 26.50 -1.72 13.50
N ILE A 10 26.30 -2.61 12.54
CA ILE A 10 25.00 -3.26 12.30
C ILE A 10 25.17 -4.70 12.73
N PHE A 11 24.45 -5.11 13.78
CA PHE A 11 24.50 -6.48 14.29
C PHE A 11 23.44 -7.37 13.65
N LYS A 12 23.76 -8.65 13.55
CA LYS A 12 22.87 -9.71 13.08
C LYS A 12 21.91 -10.15 14.20
N PRO A 13 20.70 -10.59 13.84
CA PRO A 13 19.79 -11.24 14.78
C PRO A 13 20.30 -12.65 15.13
N GLU A 14 19.61 -13.35 16.03
CA GLU A 14 19.92 -14.74 16.39
C GLU A 14 19.97 -15.66 15.18
N GLN A 15 19.04 -15.47 14.25
CA GLN A 15 18.95 -16.28 13.04
C GLN A 15 18.62 -15.42 11.83
N LEU A 16 19.44 -15.53 10.78
CA LEU A 16 19.14 -15.01 9.45
C LEU A 16 18.50 -16.12 8.60
N GLY A 17 17.67 -15.73 7.64
CA GLY A 17 17.04 -16.65 6.68
C GLY A 17 15.54 -16.40 6.55
N THR A 18 14.86 -17.36 5.92
CA THR A 18 13.43 -17.27 5.57
C THR A 18 12.54 -18.20 6.41
N SER A 19 13.12 -18.95 7.35
CA SER A 19 12.38 -19.80 8.28
C SER A 19 11.52 -18.97 9.24
N ASP A 20 10.47 -19.57 9.79
CA ASP A 20 9.61 -18.92 10.79
C ASP A 20 10.39 -18.46 12.03
N ASP A 21 11.48 -19.16 12.39
CA ASP A 21 12.37 -18.81 13.52
C ASP A 21 13.39 -17.69 13.20
N ALA A 22 13.46 -17.19 11.96
CA ALA A 22 14.40 -16.13 11.60
C ALA A 22 14.05 -14.80 12.31
N GLY A 23 15.05 -14.01 12.65
CA GLY A 23 14.90 -12.81 13.49
C GLY A 23 15.25 -13.07 14.96
N GLY A 24 14.48 -12.48 15.85
CA GLY A 24 14.74 -12.38 17.29
C GLY A 24 15.97 -11.57 17.66
N GLN A 25 16.53 -11.86 18.83
CA GLN A 25 17.37 -10.92 19.59
C GLN A 25 18.65 -10.50 18.86
N ARG A 26 19.17 -9.33 19.25
CA ARG A 26 20.48 -8.85 18.78
C ARG A 26 21.61 -9.77 19.24
N THR A 27 22.48 -10.18 18.31
CA THR A 27 23.74 -10.88 18.64
C THR A 27 24.94 -9.94 18.63
N ARG A 28 26.13 -10.45 18.99
CA ARG A 28 27.39 -9.71 18.86
C ARG A 28 28.01 -9.80 17.45
N ASN A 29 27.41 -10.58 16.55
CA ASN A 29 27.93 -10.79 15.21
C ASN A 29 27.63 -9.57 14.34
N ALA A 30 28.64 -8.77 14.04
CA ALA A 30 28.50 -7.62 13.15
C ALA A 30 28.39 -8.06 11.69
N VAL A 31 27.56 -7.36 10.92
CA VAL A 31 27.54 -7.44 9.45
C VAL A 31 28.87 -6.92 8.93
N GLN A 32 29.57 -7.75 8.15
CA GLN A 32 30.85 -7.37 7.58
C GLN A 32 30.62 -6.54 6.31
N SER A 33 31.09 -5.29 6.31
CA SER A 33 31.01 -4.42 5.14
C SER A 33 31.79 -5.02 3.96
N GLY A 34 31.24 -4.91 2.75
CA GLY A 34 31.84 -5.41 1.51
C GLY A 34 31.72 -6.92 1.27
N LYS A 35 31.44 -7.71 2.30
CA LYS A 35 31.28 -9.15 2.16
C LYS A 35 29.91 -9.51 1.60
N LEU A 36 29.92 -10.40 0.60
CA LEU A 36 28.73 -10.83 -0.12
C LEU A 36 27.79 -11.64 0.79
N ASN A 37 26.49 -11.40 0.62
CA ASN A 37 25.40 -12.16 1.23
C ASN A 37 25.43 -12.22 2.77
N GLU A 38 25.86 -11.13 3.42
CA GLU A 38 25.99 -11.08 4.87
C GLU A 38 24.67 -10.86 5.63
N LEU A 39 23.73 -10.16 5.00
CA LEU A 39 22.38 -9.87 5.52
C LEU A 39 21.31 -10.64 4.74
N PHE A 40 21.35 -10.54 3.42
CA PHE A 40 20.47 -11.27 2.50
C PHE A 40 21.23 -12.44 1.86
N THR A 41 20.51 -13.50 1.50
CA THR A 41 21.05 -14.61 0.71
C THR A 41 21.31 -14.18 -0.74
N ALA A 42 22.05 -15.01 -1.49
CA ALA A 42 22.17 -14.81 -2.93
C ALA A 42 20.80 -14.93 -3.61
N ILE A 43 20.56 -14.10 -4.62
CA ILE A 43 19.38 -14.24 -5.49
C ILE A 43 19.63 -15.43 -6.42
N SER A 44 18.71 -16.37 -6.46
CA SER A 44 18.77 -17.56 -7.32
C SER A 44 18.09 -17.33 -8.66
N ASP A 45 18.37 -18.20 -9.64
CA ASP A 45 17.66 -18.19 -10.93
C ASP A 45 16.14 -18.43 -10.76
N ILE A 46 15.74 -19.15 -9.71
CA ILE A 46 14.34 -19.39 -9.37
C ILE A 46 13.69 -18.10 -8.84
N ASP A 47 14.40 -17.31 -8.03
CA ASP A 47 13.90 -16.03 -7.52
C ASP A 47 13.60 -15.05 -8.66
N HIS A 48 14.43 -15.04 -9.71
CA HIS A 48 14.14 -14.26 -10.92
C HIS A 48 13.01 -14.86 -11.78
N ALA A 49 12.80 -16.17 -11.76
CA ALA A 49 11.75 -16.82 -12.55
C ALA A 49 10.36 -16.70 -11.92
N GLN A 50 10.26 -16.85 -10.60
CA GLN A 50 8.99 -16.91 -9.86
C GLN A 50 8.68 -15.66 -9.05
N SER A 51 9.63 -14.72 -8.98
CA SER A 51 9.70 -13.66 -7.98
C SER A 51 10.05 -14.16 -6.57
N SER A 52 10.57 -13.25 -5.75
CA SER A 52 10.95 -13.56 -4.36
C SER A 52 10.82 -12.34 -3.45
N LEU A 53 10.62 -12.60 -2.17
CA LEU A 53 10.57 -11.59 -1.12
C LEU A 53 11.39 -12.08 0.07
N ASP A 54 12.42 -11.31 0.42
CA ASP A 54 13.24 -11.55 1.60
C ASP A 54 12.98 -10.48 2.65
N ILE A 55 12.69 -10.92 3.87
CA ILE A 55 12.56 -10.06 5.04
C ILE A 55 13.70 -10.39 5.98
N VAL A 56 14.41 -9.37 6.46
CA VAL A 56 15.52 -9.54 7.41
C VAL A 56 15.32 -8.58 8.58
N LYS A 57 15.75 -8.99 9.78
CA LYS A 57 15.91 -8.09 10.93
C LYS A 57 17.39 -7.80 11.14
N CYS A 58 17.77 -6.57 11.45
CA CYS A 58 19.13 -6.25 11.88
C CYS A 58 19.15 -5.06 12.86
N TYR A 59 20.32 -4.79 13.45
CA TYR A 59 20.44 -3.88 14.59
C TYR A 59 21.57 -2.85 14.41
N PRO A 60 21.29 -1.68 13.83
CA PRO A 60 22.17 -0.52 13.94
C PRO A 60 22.39 -0.17 15.41
N ALA A 61 23.66 -0.08 15.81
CA ALA A 61 24.05 0.03 17.20
C ALA A 61 25.33 0.83 17.38
N LEU A 62 25.40 1.56 18.49
CA LEU A 62 26.64 2.15 19.00
C LEU A 62 27.35 1.13 19.90
N ASP A 63 28.61 0.85 19.61
CA ASP A 63 29.42 -0.18 20.26
C ASP A 63 30.68 0.42 20.92
N THR A 64 30.47 1.20 21.98
CA THR A 64 31.57 1.78 22.79
C THR A 64 31.64 1.14 24.18
N ILE A 65 32.82 1.17 24.79
CA ILE A 65 33.02 0.67 26.17
C ILE A 65 32.59 1.67 27.25
N ASP A 66 31.90 2.73 26.88
CA ASP A 66 31.35 3.77 27.77
C ASP A 66 29.83 3.92 27.54
N THR A 67 29.24 4.97 28.12
CA THR A 67 27.83 5.36 27.96
C THR A 67 27.68 6.58 27.05
N GLY A 68 28.62 6.80 26.12
CA GLY A 68 28.50 7.87 25.13
C GLY A 68 27.17 7.78 24.36
N THR A 69 26.60 8.92 24.01
CA THR A 69 25.34 8.98 23.26
C THR A 69 25.63 9.25 21.79
N LEU A 70 25.07 8.45 20.90
CA LEU A 70 24.98 8.78 19.49
C LEU A 70 23.66 9.53 19.27
N LEU A 71 23.75 10.82 18.99
CA LEU A 71 22.59 11.68 18.73
C LEU A 71 22.02 11.44 17.34
N ASP A 72 20.68 11.49 17.24
CA ASP A 72 19.94 11.41 15.98
C ASP A 72 20.42 10.27 15.08
N ALA A 73 20.61 9.08 15.68
CA ALA A 73 21.05 7.92 14.94
C ALA A 73 19.99 7.60 13.86
N HIS A 74 20.45 7.30 12.64
CA HIS A 74 19.56 7.12 11.50
C HIS A 74 20.16 6.17 10.48
N VAL A 75 19.27 5.52 9.72
CA VAL A 75 19.63 4.53 8.71
C VAL A 75 18.89 4.81 7.40
N PHE A 76 19.55 4.54 6.27
CA PHE A 76 18.95 4.66 4.94
C PHE A 76 19.71 3.84 3.90
N ILE A 77 19.04 3.52 2.79
CA ILE A 77 19.66 2.81 1.66
C ILE A 77 20.38 3.85 0.80
N SER A 78 21.69 3.98 1.00
CA SER A 78 22.53 5.00 0.32
C SER A 78 22.79 4.69 -1.16
N GLN A 79 22.77 3.41 -1.53
CA GLN A 79 22.91 2.95 -2.91
C GLN A 79 21.84 1.89 -3.19
N PRO A 80 20.95 2.10 -4.19
CA PRO A 80 19.99 1.09 -4.61
C PRO A 80 20.69 -0.10 -5.29
N PRO A 81 20.01 -1.26 -5.42
CA PRO A 81 20.41 -2.33 -6.33
C PRO A 81 20.69 -1.81 -7.74
N SER A 82 21.59 -2.49 -8.44
CA SER A 82 21.90 -2.24 -9.84
C SER A 82 20.93 -2.98 -10.77
N ASP A 83 20.33 -4.07 -10.31
CA ASP A 83 19.26 -4.76 -11.03
C ASP A 83 17.97 -3.93 -11.02
N PRO A 84 17.36 -3.61 -12.17
CA PRO A 84 16.05 -2.95 -12.20
C PRO A 84 14.90 -3.84 -11.67
N LEU A 85 15.08 -5.16 -11.60
CA LEU A 85 14.08 -6.10 -11.05
C LEU A 85 14.18 -6.26 -9.53
N VAL A 86 15.22 -5.70 -8.89
CA VAL A 86 15.43 -5.82 -7.45
C VAL A 86 15.19 -4.48 -6.77
N SER A 87 14.28 -4.46 -5.79
CA SER A 87 14.06 -3.30 -4.92
C SER A 87 14.42 -3.63 -3.47
N MET A 88 14.79 -2.59 -2.73
CA MET A 88 15.11 -2.66 -1.31
C MET A 88 14.34 -1.58 -0.56
N LEU A 89 13.74 -1.94 0.56
CA LEU A 89 12.95 -1.07 1.43
C LEU A 89 13.39 -1.27 2.89
N LEU A 90 13.23 -0.25 3.71
CA LEU A 90 13.22 -0.38 5.17
C LEU A 90 11.82 -0.14 5.67
N VAL A 91 11.36 -0.99 6.58
CA VAL A 91 10.06 -0.85 7.24
C VAL A 91 10.28 -0.27 8.64
N GLU A 92 9.66 0.88 8.87
CA GLU A 92 9.56 1.53 10.18
C GLU A 92 8.17 1.22 10.76
N ALA A 93 8.17 0.52 11.89
CA ALA A 93 6.98 0.11 12.61
C ALA A 93 7.21 0.22 14.11
N ASP A 94 6.29 0.85 14.83
CA ASP A 94 6.37 0.99 16.30
C ASP A 94 6.28 -0.36 17.03
N ALA A 95 5.64 -1.35 16.40
CA ALA A 95 5.48 -2.69 16.93
C ALA A 95 6.74 -3.57 16.79
N LEU A 96 7.71 -3.19 15.95
CA LEU A 96 8.90 -4.00 15.72
C LEU A 96 9.82 -3.97 16.95
N ASP A 97 10.09 -5.14 17.52
CA ASP A 97 10.92 -5.29 18.70
C ASP A 97 12.04 -6.34 18.56
N ASP A 98 12.76 -6.56 19.65
CA ASP A 98 13.89 -7.49 19.68
C ASP A 98 13.45 -8.96 19.65
N GLU A 99 12.27 -9.30 20.16
CA GLU A 99 11.75 -10.66 20.26
C GLU A 99 11.15 -11.15 18.93
N ASP A 100 10.64 -10.25 18.09
CA ASP A 100 9.97 -10.56 16.83
C ASP A 100 10.75 -11.52 15.93
N ARG A 101 10.07 -12.56 15.45
CA ARG A 101 10.56 -13.50 14.43
C ARG A 101 9.87 -13.20 13.10
N MET A 102 10.15 -14.03 12.10
CA MET A 102 9.61 -13.91 10.75
C MET A 102 8.08 -13.87 10.76
N VAL A 103 7.43 -14.66 11.64
CA VAL A 103 5.97 -14.70 11.76
C VAL A 103 5.42 -13.34 12.21
N GLU A 104 5.97 -12.76 13.28
CA GLU A 104 5.55 -11.44 13.78
C GLU A 104 5.88 -10.33 12.78
N MET A 105 7.06 -10.37 12.13
CA MET A 105 7.43 -9.39 11.11
C MET A 105 6.49 -9.41 9.91
N LYS A 106 6.05 -10.60 9.45
CA LYS A 106 5.03 -10.74 8.40
C LYS A 106 3.69 -10.18 8.86
N GLU A 107 3.27 -10.47 10.08
CA GLU A 107 2.03 -9.96 10.64
C GLU A 107 2.04 -8.42 10.75
N ILE A 108 3.19 -7.82 11.12
CA ILE A 108 3.38 -6.36 11.10
C ILE A 108 3.11 -5.81 9.70
N LEU A 109 3.65 -6.43 8.63
CA LEU A 109 3.42 -5.99 7.25
C LEU A 109 1.94 -6.09 6.85
N GLU A 110 1.30 -7.21 7.19
CA GLU A 110 -0.10 -7.51 6.90
C GLU A 110 -1.12 -6.77 7.80
N SER A 111 -0.64 -6.01 8.79
CA SER A 111 -1.50 -5.20 9.67
C SER A 111 -2.10 -3.96 8.97
N SER A 112 -1.62 -3.64 7.77
CA SER A 112 -2.00 -2.44 7.02
C SER A 112 -3.44 -2.45 6.51
N VAL A 113 -4.05 -3.62 6.42
CA VAL A 113 -5.46 -3.79 6.03
C VAL A 113 -6.21 -4.48 7.15
N THR A 114 -7.25 -3.84 7.64
CA THR A 114 -8.10 -4.34 8.73
C THR A 114 -9.55 -4.48 8.31
N ALA A 115 -10.32 -5.31 9.02
CA ALA A 115 -11.75 -5.40 8.82
C ALA A 115 -12.43 -4.07 9.18
N GLY A 116 -13.00 -3.42 8.17
CA GLY A 116 -13.63 -2.11 8.24
C GLY A 116 -15.13 -2.17 8.50
N SER A 117 -15.87 -1.27 7.84
CA SER A 117 -17.32 -1.10 8.06
C SER A 117 -18.10 -2.37 7.73
N LEU A 118 -19.13 -2.64 8.55
CA LEU A 118 -20.04 -3.76 8.34
C LEU A 118 -20.85 -3.54 7.05
N ILE A 119 -20.76 -4.50 6.14
CA ILE A 119 -21.59 -4.57 4.94
C ILE A 119 -22.83 -5.39 5.24
N ARG A 120 -22.64 -6.59 5.79
CA ARG A 120 -23.72 -7.55 6.06
C ARG A 120 -23.49 -8.30 7.37
N SER A 121 -24.50 -8.30 8.24
CA SER A 121 -24.64 -9.29 9.31
C SER A 121 -25.47 -10.47 8.79
N GLY A 122 -24.99 -11.71 8.95
CA GLY A 122 -25.71 -12.92 8.56
C GLY A 122 -25.33 -13.46 7.18
N ALA A 123 -24.02 -13.60 6.94
CA ALA A 123 -23.48 -14.31 5.79
C ALA A 123 -23.75 -15.83 5.90
N PRO A 124 -23.62 -16.62 4.82
CA PRO A 124 -23.77 -18.07 4.91
C PRO A 124 -22.70 -18.69 5.83
N GLY A 125 -23.01 -19.88 6.34
CA GLY A 125 -22.00 -20.74 6.94
C GLY A 125 -21.06 -21.26 5.86
N PHE A 126 -19.81 -20.82 5.88
CA PHE A 126 -18.80 -21.28 4.94
C PHE A 126 -18.19 -22.59 5.40
N LEU A 127 -17.88 -23.46 4.44
CA LEU A 127 -17.03 -24.63 4.65
C LEU A 127 -15.57 -24.30 4.31
N PRO A 128 -14.58 -25.00 4.92
CA PRO A 128 -13.19 -24.90 4.49
C PRO A 128 -13.06 -25.22 3.01
N ASN A 129 -12.25 -24.43 2.31
CA ASN A 129 -12.02 -24.40 0.87
C ASN A 129 -13.21 -23.91 0.01
N GLN A 130 -14.23 -23.30 0.61
CA GLN A 130 -15.31 -22.66 -0.14
C GLN A 130 -14.91 -21.25 -0.60
N ASN A 131 -15.25 -20.90 -1.84
CA ASN A 131 -14.88 -19.63 -2.46
C ASN A 131 -16.04 -18.90 -3.13
N SER A 132 -17.27 -19.30 -2.85
CA SER A 132 -18.46 -18.70 -3.44
C SER A 132 -19.69 -18.76 -2.55
N PHE A 133 -20.63 -17.85 -2.77
CA PHE A 133 -21.94 -17.83 -2.11
C PHE A 133 -23.03 -17.21 -2.99
N SER A 134 -24.29 -17.55 -2.70
CA SER A 134 -25.46 -16.99 -3.41
C SER A 134 -25.54 -15.48 -3.22
N ARG A 135 -25.84 -14.74 -4.31
CA ARG A 135 -26.05 -13.29 -4.26
C ARG A 135 -27.24 -12.89 -3.37
N GLU A 136 -28.16 -13.80 -3.10
CA GLU A 136 -29.31 -13.57 -2.20
C GLU A 136 -28.88 -13.14 -0.80
N TYR A 137 -27.70 -13.59 -0.31
CA TYR A 137 -27.18 -13.18 1.01
C TYR A 137 -26.81 -11.70 1.10
N LEU A 138 -26.63 -11.02 -0.04
CA LEU A 138 -26.40 -9.58 -0.12
C LEU A 138 -27.71 -8.77 -0.09
N GLN A 139 -28.87 -9.43 -0.15
CA GLN A 139 -30.16 -8.79 0.04
C GLN A 139 -30.53 -8.76 1.52
N SER A 140 -31.04 -7.61 1.97
CA SER A 140 -31.58 -7.43 3.32
C SER A 140 -32.85 -6.59 3.25
N THR A 141 -33.70 -6.72 4.27
CA THR A 141 -34.95 -5.99 4.33
C THR A 141 -35.02 -5.20 5.63
N TYR A 142 -35.44 -3.94 5.56
CA TYR A 142 -35.62 -3.08 6.73
C TYR A 142 -36.97 -2.36 6.67
N MET A 143 -37.49 -2.02 7.84
CA MET A 143 -38.75 -1.28 7.98
C MET A 143 -38.44 0.19 8.23
N PHE A 144 -39.00 1.07 7.40
CA PHE A 144 -38.98 2.51 7.64
C PHE A 144 -40.39 3.05 7.39
N ASP A 145 -40.91 3.82 8.34
CA ASP A 145 -42.26 4.41 8.25
C ASP A 145 -43.37 3.39 7.89
N GLY A 146 -43.32 2.20 8.50
CA GLY A 146 -44.31 1.14 8.29
C GLY A 146 -44.29 0.47 6.90
N LYS A 147 -43.32 0.80 6.05
CA LYS A 147 -43.08 0.17 4.74
C LYS A 147 -41.81 -0.67 4.75
N GLU A 148 -41.88 -1.79 4.04
CA GLU A 148 -40.77 -2.70 3.85
C GLU A 148 -39.89 -2.22 2.69
N TYR A 149 -38.61 -1.98 2.96
CA TYR A 149 -37.61 -1.59 1.95
C TYR A 149 -36.56 -2.68 1.81
N ARG A 150 -36.25 -3.03 0.56
CA ARG A 150 -35.13 -3.92 0.24
C ARG A 150 -33.87 -3.10 0.08
N LYS A 151 -32.80 -3.51 0.77
CA LYS A 151 -31.45 -3.00 0.59
C LYS A 151 -30.60 -4.13 0.02
N THR A 152 -30.23 -4.00 -1.24
CA THR A 152 -29.25 -4.87 -1.89
C THR A 152 -27.88 -4.25 -1.72
N THR A 153 -26.94 -5.05 -1.22
CA THR A 153 -25.53 -4.66 -1.23
C THR A 153 -24.93 -5.13 -2.55
N SER A 154 -24.34 -4.23 -3.32
CA SER A 154 -23.50 -4.59 -4.47
C SER A 154 -22.07 -4.86 -4.02
N LEU A 155 -21.48 -5.91 -4.56
CA LEU A 155 -20.04 -6.11 -4.59
C LEU A 155 -19.57 -5.96 -6.03
N ARG A 156 -18.32 -5.56 -6.24
CA ARG A 156 -17.71 -5.46 -7.57
C ARG A 156 -16.53 -6.43 -7.72
N VAL A 157 -16.27 -6.87 -8.95
CA VAL A 157 -15.04 -7.61 -9.27
C VAL A 157 -13.83 -6.73 -8.93
N GLY A 158 -12.82 -7.33 -8.30
CA GLY A 158 -11.64 -6.66 -7.75
C GLY A 158 -11.82 -6.08 -6.35
N GLN A 159 -13.03 -6.10 -5.76
CA GLN A 159 -13.24 -5.61 -4.40
C GLN A 159 -12.69 -6.58 -3.36
N VAL A 160 -11.81 -6.09 -2.48
CA VAL A 160 -11.38 -6.83 -1.30
C VAL A 160 -12.41 -6.67 -0.19
N ILE A 161 -12.82 -7.78 0.41
CA ILE A 161 -13.74 -7.85 1.54
C ILE A 161 -13.12 -8.69 2.67
N ALA A 162 -13.62 -8.48 3.89
CA ALA A 162 -13.29 -9.30 5.04
C ALA A 162 -14.51 -10.11 5.49
N ILE A 163 -14.35 -11.43 5.61
CA ILE A 163 -15.32 -12.35 6.20
C ILE A 163 -14.88 -12.62 7.64
N THR A 164 -15.69 -12.23 8.62
CA THR A 164 -15.34 -12.31 10.04
C THR A 164 -16.30 -13.17 10.84
N VAL A 165 -15.79 -13.88 11.84
CA VAL A 165 -16.59 -14.55 12.88
C VAL A 165 -16.59 -13.71 14.15
N GLU A 166 -17.75 -13.14 14.49
CA GLU A 166 -17.90 -12.16 15.57
C GLU A 166 -19.05 -12.48 16.52
N TYR A 167 -18.73 -12.63 17.80
CA TYR A 167 -19.68 -12.78 18.89
C TYR A 167 -19.05 -12.36 20.24
N ALA A 168 -19.88 -12.02 21.23
CA ALA A 168 -19.42 -11.63 22.57
C ALA A 168 -19.14 -12.86 23.46
N GLY A 169 -18.41 -12.67 24.57
CA GLY A 169 -18.16 -13.72 25.57
C GLY A 169 -16.87 -14.52 25.35
N ILE A 170 -16.76 -15.69 25.99
CA ILE A 170 -15.61 -16.58 25.86
C ILE A 170 -15.55 -17.14 24.43
N GLU A 171 -14.34 -17.36 23.91
CA GLU A 171 -14.16 -17.97 22.59
C GLU A 171 -14.75 -19.39 22.54
N ASP A 172 -15.50 -19.65 21.48
CA ASP A 172 -16.10 -20.95 21.18
C ASP A 172 -15.09 -21.82 20.41
N ALA A 173 -15.00 -23.10 20.77
CA ALA A 173 -14.02 -24.02 20.21
C ALA A 173 -14.35 -24.45 18.76
N ASP A 174 -15.64 -24.53 18.41
CA ASP A 174 -16.09 -24.91 17.07
C ASP A 174 -16.07 -23.69 16.13
N TRP A 175 -16.27 -22.49 16.69
CA TRP A 175 -16.33 -21.23 15.94
C TRP A 175 -15.32 -20.19 16.46
N PRO A 176 -14.00 -20.41 16.32
CA PRO A 176 -13.00 -19.44 16.77
C PRO A 176 -13.14 -18.10 16.04
N ARG A 177 -12.79 -16.99 16.72
CA ARG A 177 -12.88 -15.66 16.11
C ARG A 177 -11.76 -15.48 15.10
N LYS A 178 -12.11 -15.57 13.82
CA LYS A 178 -11.18 -15.45 12.70
C LYS A 178 -11.67 -14.45 11.68
N THR A 179 -10.72 -13.93 10.90
CA THR A 179 -10.96 -13.03 9.78
C THR A 179 -10.31 -13.59 8.54
N HIS A 180 -11.08 -13.70 7.46
CA HIS A 180 -10.61 -14.10 6.12
C HIS A 180 -10.69 -12.90 5.18
N TYR A 181 -9.61 -12.57 4.50
CA TYR A 181 -9.61 -11.51 3.47
C TYR A 181 -9.65 -12.17 2.10
N CYS A 182 -10.58 -11.74 1.25
CA CYS A 182 -10.72 -12.25 -0.11
C CYS A 182 -11.09 -11.12 -1.09
N MET A 183 -10.70 -11.31 -2.35
CA MET A 183 -11.05 -10.44 -3.46
C MET A 183 -12.18 -11.07 -4.27
N VAL A 184 -13.21 -10.30 -4.57
CA VAL A 184 -14.31 -10.73 -5.44
C VAL A 184 -13.80 -10.87 -6.88
N THR A 185 -13.95 -12.04 -7.48
CA THR A 185 -13.47 -12.35 -8.83
C THR A 185 -14.59 -12.42 -9.86
N ASP A 186 -15.81 -12.73 -9.42
CA ASP A 186 -17.01 -12.71 -10.25
C ASP A 186 -18.23 -12.36 -9.37
N THR A 187 -19.17 -11.60 -9.92
CA THR A 187 -20.41 -11.19 -9.25
C THR A 187 -21.67 -11.82 -9.87
N ASN A 188 -21.53 -12.56 -10.96
CA ASN A 188 -22.62 -13.17 -11.72
C ASN A 188 -22.30 -14.61 -12.16
N ALA A 189 -21.47 -15.33 -11.41
CA ALA A 189 -21.11 -16.70 -11.75
C ALA A 189 -22.37 -17.61 -11.80
N PRO A 190 -22.43 -18.59 -12.72
CA PRO A 190 -23.57 -19.48 -12.85
C PRO A 190 -23.85 -20.25 -11.54
N GLY A 191 -25.12 -20.27 -11.13
CA GLY A 191 -25.53 -20.88 -9.86
C GLY A 191 -27.05 -21.03 -9.77
N ASN A 192 -27.69 -20.24 -8.92
CA ASN A 192 -29.15 -20.12 -8.81
C ASN A 192 -29.71 -19.07 -9.80
N SER A 193 -31.02 -18.82 -9.75
CA SER A 193 -31.70 -17.81 -10.59
C SER A 193 -31.20 -16.37 -10.38
N GLU A 194 -30.47 -16.10 -9.29
CA GLU A 194 -29.90 -14.79 -8.99
C GLU A 194 -28.39 -14.69 -9.25
N GLY A 195 -27.67 -15.80 -9.48
CA GLY A 195 -26.21 -15.83 -9.65
C GLY A 195 -25.43 -15.90 -8.33
N ASN A 196 -24.15 -16.24 -8.44
CA ASN A 196 -23.23 -16.39 -7.30
C ASN A 196 -22.15 -15.31 -7.29
N ILE A 197 -21.71 -14.93 -6.09
CA ILE A 197 -20.46 -14.21 -5.86
C ILE A 197 -19.34 -15.24 -5.74
N VAL A 198 -18.25 -15.05 -6.48
CA VAL A 198 -17.01 -15.83 -6.37
C VAL A 198 -15.91 -14.92 -5.85
N PHE A 199 -15.08 -15.44 -4.96
CA PHE A 199 -13.96 -14.72 -4.39
C PHE A 199 -12.72 -15.61 -4.32
N ASP A 200 -11.56 -15.00 -4.14
CA ASP A 200 -10.27 -15.69 -3.99
C ASP A 200 -9.39 -14.95 -2.96
N PRO A 201 -8.62 -15.63 -2.08
CA PRO A 201 -8.53 -17.08 -1.91
C PRO A 201 -9.79 -17.72 -1.30
N PRO A 202 -9.98 -19.05 -1.44
CA PRO A 202 -10.99 -19.80 -0.69
C PRO A 202 -10.77 -19.64 0.82
N ILE A 203 -11.86 -19.67 1.59
CA ILE A 203 -11.78 -19.58 3.06
C ILE A 203 -11.19 -20.88 3.64
N ASP A 204 -10.25 -20.78 4.57
CA ASP A 204 -9.51 -21.91 5.14
C ASP A 204 -10.15 -22.51 6.42
N PHE A 205 -11.17 -21.84 6.98
CA PHE A 205 -11.91 -22.29 8.16
C PHE A 205 -13.43 -22.27 7.95
N ALA A 206 -14.14 -23.04 8.78
CA ALA A 206 -15.60 -23.06 8.77
C ALA A 206 -16.17 -21.84 9.51
N THR A 207 -17.31 -21.32 9.05
CA THR A 207 -18.03 -20.24 9.75
C THR A 207 -19.46 -20.66 10.11
N PRO A 208 -20.02 -20.13 11.22
CA PRO A 208 -21.38 -20.45 11.62
C PRO A 208 -22.40 -19.89 10.62
N ASP A 209 -23.43 -20.67 10.30
CA ASP A 209 -24.52 -20.20 9.44
C ASP A 209 -25.35 -19.10 10.13
N TYR A 210 -26.11 -18.32 9.36
CA TYR A 210 -26.81 -17.12 9.85
C TYR A 210 -27.77 -17.42 11.02
N ASN A 211 -28.29 -18.65 11.10
CA ASN A 211 -29.21 -19.13 12.12
C ASN A 211 -28.53 -19.80 13.33
N VAL A 212 -27.22 -20.03 13.28
CA VAL A 212 -26.45 -20.59 14.40
C VAL A 212 -26.22 -19.50 15.44
N THR A 213 -26.43 -19.85 16.71
CA THR A 213 -26.25 -18.93 17.84
C THR A 213 -25.04 -19.34 18.67
N VAL A 214 -24.09 -18.44 18.86
CA VAL A 214 -22.89 -18.61 19.70
C VAL A 214 -22.93 -17.56 20.81
N ASN A 215 -22.86 -17.96 22.08
CA ASN A 215 -22.98 -17.05 23.24
C ASN A 215 -24.18 -16.09 23.16
N ALA A 216 -25.36 -16.62 22.83
CA ALA A 216 -26.60 -15.86 22.62
C ALA A 216 -26.55 -14.79 21.50
N THR A 217 -25.51 -14.82 20.65
CA THR A 217 -25.38 -13.98 19.46
C THR A 217 -25.68 -14.82 18.22
N SER A 218 -26.57 -14.35 17.36
CA SER A 218 -26.81 -14.91 16.01
C SER A 218 -26.15 -14.03 14.94
N ASN A 219 -26.13 -14.48 13.69
CA ASN A 219 -25.46 -13.77 12.58
C ASN A 219 -23.96 -13.51 12.86
N CYS A 220 -23.30 -14.51 13.43
CA CYS A 220 -21.89 -14.42 13.82
C CYS A 220 -20.96 -14.27 12.62
N THR A 221 -21.31 -14.81 11.45
CA THR A 221 -20.57 -14.57 10.20
C THR A 221 -20.97 -13.23 9.59
N LYS A 222 -20.00 -12.33 9.41
CA LYS A 222 -20.21 -10.98 8.89
C LYS A 222 -19.34 -10.74 7.66
N LEU A 223 -19.88 -9.96 6.72
CA LEU A 223 -19.13 -9.40 5.60
C LEU A 223 -18.82 -7.94 5.90
N ARG A 224 -17.57 -7.54 5.73
CA ARG A 224 -17.07 -6.19 5.98
C ARG A 224 -16.29 -5.66 4.79
N LEU A 225 -16.30 -4.35 4.65
CA LEU A 225 -15.30 -3.66 3.84
C LEU A 225 -13.94 -3.79 4.52
N THR A 226 -12.88 -3.52 3.79
CA THR A 226 -11.55 -3.35 4.36
C THR A 226 -11.30 -1.88 4.70
N ASN A 227 -10.43 -1.63 5.67
CA ASN A 227 -9.85 -0.32 5.95
C ASN A 227 -8.35 -0.40 5.66
N GLU A 228 -7.84 0.56 4.88
CA GLU A 228 -6.49 0.55 4.30
C GLU A 228 -5.61 1.63 4.93
N ALA A 229 -5.68 1.79 6.26
CA ALA A 229 -4.79 2.69 6.98
C ALA A 229 -3.55 1.91 7.42
N SER A 230 -2.44 2.05 6.69
CA SER A 230 -1.17 1.47 7.11
C SER A 230 -0.53 2.33 8.21
N PRO A 231 -0.26 1.75 9.40
CA PRO A 231 0.57 2.43 10.42
C PRO A 231 2.06 2.42 10.06
N LEU A 232 2.44 1.71 8.98
CA LEU A 232 3.83 1.49 8.61
C LEU A 232 4.36 2.67 7.80
N THR A 233 5.62 3.02 8.06
CA THR A 233 6.37 3.93 7.19
C THR A 233 7.39 3.12 6.40
N PHE A 234 7.41 3.32 5.09
CA PHE A 234 8.38 2.67 4.20
C PHE A 234 9.46 3.68 3.80
N HIS A 235 10.72 3.26 3.85
CA HIS A 235 11.86 4.05 3.42
C HIS A 235 12.56 3.34 2.26
N GLY A 236 12.51 3.98 1.09
CA GLY A 236 13.19 3.50 -0.11
C GLY A 236 14.23 4.48 -0.61
N VAL A 237 14.76 4.18 -1.79
CA VAL A 237 15.74 5.01 -2.49
C VAL A 237 15.40 5.09 -3.97
N SER A 238 15.53 6.29 -4.53
CA SER A 238 15.38 6.56 -5.96
C SER A 238 16.59 7.34 -6.48
N LYS A 239 16.69 7.49 -7.80
CA LYS A 239 17.75 8.29 -8.44
C LYS A 239 17.20 9.61 -8.96
N LEU A 240 18.04 10.64 -8.94
CA LEU A 240 17.76 11.90 -9.63
C LEU A 240 17.68 11.68 -11.15
N THR A 241 16.66 12.23 -11.79
CA THR A 241 16.50 12.22 -13.26
C THR A 241 17.06 13.46 -13.95
N ALA A 242 17.49 14.45 -13.16
CA ALA A 242 18.22 15.62 -13.61
C ALA A 242 19.17 16.09 -12.50
N ALA A 243 20.28 16.73 -12.87
CA ALA A 243 21.14 17.39 -11.88
C ALA A 243 20.34 18.48 -11.14
N SER A 244 20.58 18.64 -9.84
CA SER A 244 19.84 19.62 -9.03
C SER A 244 20.66 20.17 -7.87
N SER A 245 20.54 21.48 -7.66
CA SER A 245 20.87 22.21 -6.43
C SER A 245 19.63 22.92 -5.86
N ASN A 246 18.44 22.65 -6.40
CA ASN A 246 17.21 23.40 -6.13
C ASN A 246 16.34 22.71 -5.07
N LYS A 247 15.24 23.37 -4.68
CA LYS A 247 14.24 22.78 -3.78
C LYS A 247 13.45 21.62 -4.40
N ASN A 248 13.32 21.62 -5.72
CA ASN A 248 12.55 20.62 -6.45
C ASN A 248 13.51 19.57 -7.02
N LEU A 249 13.41 18.35 -6.52
CA LEU A 249 14.22 17.22 -6.95
C LEU A 249 13.38 16.33 -7.86
N ALA A 250 13.77 16.25 -9.13
CA ALA A 250 13.17 15.30 -10.06
C ALA A 250 13.75 13.91 -9.79
N VAL A 251 12.89 12.96 -9.42
CA VAL A 251 13.27 11.60 -9.04
C VAL A 251 12.62 10.58 -9.95
N GLN A 252 13.26 9.42 -10.13
CA GLN A 252 12.75 8.37 -11.02
C GLN A 252 11.44 7.77 -10.52
N ALA A 253 11.28 7.66 -9.21
CA ALA A 253 10.10 7.08 -8.57
C ALA A 253 9.91 7.66 -7.17
N VAL A 254 8.65 7.80 -6.74
CA VAL A 254 8.26 8.16 -5.37
C VAL A 254 7.53 7.02 -4.64
N GLN A 255 7.27 5.94 -5.37
CA GLN A 255 6.63 4.71 -4.92
C GLN A 255 7.48 3.52 -5.38
N GLN A 256 7.45 2.42 -4.63
CA GLN A 256 8.13 1.18 -4.99
C GLN A 256 7.25 -0.03 -4.67
N ASN A 257 7.51 -1.13 -5.37
CA ASN A 257 6.86 -2.40 -5.11
C ASN A 257 7.41 -2.98 -3.80
N LEU A 258 6.53 -3.15 -2.82
CA LEU A 258 6.79 -4.00 -1.65
C LEU A 258 6.66 -5.47 -2.04
N LEU A 259 5.59 -5.81 -2.78
CA LEU A 259 5.36 -7.18 -3.26
C LEU A 259 5.78 -7.34 -4.72
N PRO A 260 6.26 -8.53 -5.10
CA PRO A 260 6.45 -8.84 -6.51
C PRO A 260 5.14 -8.82 -7.28
N VAL A 261 5.22 -8.56 -8.57
CA VAL A 261 4.07 -8.42 -9.45
C VAL A 261 4.32 -9.05 -10.80
N VAL A 262 3.27 -9.63 -11.36
CA VAL A 262 3.22 -10.03 -12.76
C VAL A 262 2.21 -9.14 -13.47
N LEU A 263 2.66 -8.45 -14.52
CA LEU A 263 1.78 -7.68 -15.38
C LEU A 263 1.25 -8.59 -16.50
N SER A 264 -0.07 -8.62 -16.69
CA SER A 264 -0.69 -9.28 -17.84
C SER A 264 -1.48 -8.28 -18.66
N GLU A 265 -1.53 -8.45 -19.97
CA GLU A 265 -2.31 -7.58 -20.85
C GLU A 265 -3.74 -8.11 -21.01
N GLN A 266 -4.73 -7.25 -20.83
CA GLN A 266 -6.13 -7.53 -21.11
C GLN A 266 -6.63 -6.59 -22.19
N VAL A 267 -7.08 -7.16 -23.31
CA VAL A 267 -7.65 -6.40 -24.42
C VAL A 267 -9.13 -6.15 -24.16
N LYS A 268 -9.55 -4.88 -24.18
CA LYS A 268 -10.94 -4.44 -24.14
C LYS A 268 -11.33 -3.94 -25.52
N THR A 269 -12.08 -4.76 -26.26
CA THR A 269 -12.55 -4.41 -27.61
C THR A 269 -13.97 -3.85 -27.60
N GLY A 270 -14.29 -2.97 -28.54
CA GLY A 270 -15.64 -2.51 -28.86
C GLY A 270 -16.31 -1.71 -27.74
N GLN A 271 -15.53 -1.06 -26.88
CA GLN A 271 -16.06 -0.27 -25.77
C GLN A 271 -16.89 0.89 -26.31
N ALA A 272 -18.14 1.00 -25.86
CA ALA A 272 -19.02 2.13 -26.18
C ALA A 272 -18.88 3.23 -25.13
N ILE A 273 -19.10 4.48 -25.55
CA ILE A 273 -19.25 5.61 -24.62
C ILE A 273 -20.71 5.88 -24.27
N SER A 274 -21.64 5.18 -24.91
CA SER A 274 -23.07 5.23 -24.62
C SER A 274 -23.45 4.14 -23.62
N ASP A 275 -24.34 4.48 -22.70
CA ASP A 275 -25.04 3.55 -21.81
C ASP A 275 -26.36 3.18 -22.48
N GLY A 276 -26.39 2.03 -23.16
CA GLY A 276 -27.37 1.79 -24.22
C GLY A 276 -27.21 2.81 -25.34
N ASP A 277 -28.23 3.63 -25.58
CA ASP A 277 -28.26 4.70 -26.59
C ASP A 277 -28.14 6.11 -25.97
N ILE A 278 -27.84 6.21 -24.68
CA ILE A 278 -27.65 7.50 -23.98
C ILE A 278 -26.17 7.82 -23.89
N VAL A 279 -25.76 8.95 -24.47
CA VAL A 279 -24.41 9.50 -24.34
C VAL A 279 -24.38 10.51 -23.19
N ARG A 280 -23.65 10.18 -22.13
CA ARG A 280 -23.47 11.07 -20.98
C ARG A 280 -22.38 12.11 -21.27
N LYS A 281 -22.63 13.35 -20.85
CA LYS A 281 -21.67 14.44 -20.93
C LYS A 281 -20.67 14.32 -19.77
N THR A 282 -19.38 14.39 -20.08
CA THR A 282 -18.30 14.33 -19.09
C THR A 282 -17.76 15.71 -18.76
N VAL A 283 -17.63 16.01 -17.47
CA VAL A 283 -16.91 17.19 -16.94
C VAL A 283 -15.89 16.74 -15.90
N SER A 284 -14.75 17.42 -15.80
CA SER A 284 -13.67 17.00 -14.89
C SER A 284 -12.99 18.18 -14.21
N GLN A 285 -12.43 17.94 -13.04
CA GLN A 285 -11.56 18.85 -12.29
C GLN A 285 -10.31 18.10 -11.82
N ASN A 286 -9.19 18.79 -11.64
CA ASN A 286 -7.98 18.16 -11.11
C ASN A 286 -8.14 17.84 -9.62
N ALA A 287 -7.76 16.62 -9.24
CA ALA A 287 -7.70 16.15 -7.87
C ALA A 287 -6.73 17.00 -7.04
N THR A 288 -7.20 17.38 -5.86
CA THR A 288 -6.44 18.12 -4.84
C THR A 288 -6.27 17.26 -3.60
N THR A 289 -5.75 17.83 -2.51
CA THR A 289 -5.74 17.15 -1.20
C THR A 289 -7.13 16.97 -0.60
N ALA A 290 -8.17 17.59 -1.18
CA ALA A 290 -9.56 17.46 -0.72
C ALA A 290 -10.25 16.22 -1.32
N GLN A 291 -11.22 15.68 -0.59
CA GLN A 291 -12.09 14.58 -1.03
C GLN A 291 -13.47 15.09 -1.51
N SER A 292 -13.76 16.39 -1.36
CA SER A 292 -15.03 16.99 -1.78
C SER A 292 -14.82 17.92 -2.96
N TYR A 293 -15.65 17.75 -3.99
CA TYR A 293 -15.61 18.47 -5.26
C TYR A 293 -17.00 19.01 -5.57
N GLN A 294 -17.06 20.17 -6.20
CA GLN A 294 -18.32 20.80 -6.63
C GLN A 294 -18.27 21.16 -8.10
N PHE A 295 -19.25 20.70 -8.86
CA PHE A 295 -19.42 20.99 -10.28
C PHE A 295 -20.62 21.93 -10.45
N ALA A 296 -20.39 23.12 -11.01
CA ALA A 296 -21.47 24.04 -11.36
C ALA A 296 -22.13 23.59 -12.67
N LEU A 297 -23.25 22.90 -12.57
CA LEU A 297 -23.95 22.26 -13.69
C LEU A 297 -25.44 22.63 -13.63
N VAL A 298 -25.90 23.33 -14.66
CA VAL A 298 -27.30 23.80 -14.79
C VAL A 298 -28.13 22.93 -15.73
N ASP A 299 -27.48 22.01 -16.45
CA ASP A 299 -28.10 21.17 -17.48
C ASP A 299 -28.17 19.69 -17.07
N VAL A 300 -28.18 19.34 -15.79
CA VAL A 300 -28.36 17.94 -15.37
C VAL A 300 -29.83 17.54 -15.52
N LEU A 301 -30.12 16.61 -16.44
CA LEU A 301 -31.47 16.10 -16.62
C LEU A 301 -31.88 15.23 -15.43
N GLN A 302 -33.04 15.51 -14.85
CA GLN A 302 -33.66 14.70 -13.78
C GLN A 302 -35.01 14.18 -14.26
N GLY A 303 -35.43 13.02 -13.77
CA GLY A 303 -36.72 12.42 -14.13
C GLY A 303 -37.08 11.23 -13.26
N ALA A 304 -38.22 10.61 -13.56
CA ALA A 304 -38.77 9.46 -12.84
C ALA A 304 -38.99 8.23 -13.74
N ASN A 305 -38.49 8.24 -14.98
CA ASN A 305 -38.57 7.11 -15.88
C ASN A 305 -37.66 5.98 -15.39
N ILE A 306 -38.25 4.83 -15.07
CA ILE A 306 -37.52 3.69 -14.52
C ILE A 306 -36.58 3.00 -15.51
N ALA A 307 -36.74 3.24 -16.82
CA ALA A 307 -35.82 2.75 -17.85
C ALA A 307 -34.56 3.62 -18.01
N VAL A 308 -34.47 4.74 -17.28
CA VAL A 308 -33.36 5.70 -17.39
C VAL A 308 -32.70 5.86 -16.02
N ASP A 309 -31.39 5.66 -15.98
CA ASP A 309 -30.60 6.06 -14.80
C ASP A 309 -30.21 7.54 -14.90
N TYR A 310 -30.91 8.39 -14.15
CA TYR A 310 -30.62 9.82 -14.07
C TYR A 310 -29.45 10.15 -13.13
N THR A 311 -28.94 9.17 -12.39
CA THR A 311 -27.91 9.40 -11.36
C THR A 311 -26.59 9.77 -12.04
N PRO A 312 -25.97 10.91 -11.73
CA PRO A 312 -24.66 11.21 -12.26
C PRO A 312 -23.62 10.18 -11.81
N ILE A 313 -22.72 9.81 -12.72
CA ILE A 313 -21.67 8.82 -12.48
C ILE A 313 -20.35 9.55 -12.28
N THR A 314 -19.64 9.26 -11.19
CA THR A 314 -18.33 9.84 -10.94
C THR A 314 -17.24 8.81 -11.15
N SER A 315 -16.05 9.27 -11.54
CA SER A 315 -14.83 8.47 -11.58
C SER A 315 -13.62 9.28 -11.09
N TYR A 316 -12.68 8.61 -10.44
CA TYR A 316 -11.45 9.21 -9.93
C TYR A 316 -10.36 8.16 -9.75
N THR A 317 -9.11 8.57 -9.68
CA THR A 317 -7.97 7.67 -9.44
C THR A 317 -7.46 7.83 -8.01
N SER A 318 -7.17 6.72 -7.34
CA SER A 318 -6.53 6.68 -6.01
C SER A 318 -5.58 5.49 -5.96
N GLY A 319 -4.33 5.69 -5.56
CA GLY A 319 -3.33 4.63 -5.54
C GLY A 319 -3.09 3.98 -6.92
N GLY A 320 -3.23 4.73 -8.01
CA GLY A 320 -3.11 4.24 -9.38
C GLY A 320 -4.31 3.42 -9.89
N ILE A 321 -5.36 3.23 -9.08
CA ILE A 321 -6.56 2.46 -9.45
C ILE A 321 -7.72 3.41 -9.71
N GLN A 322 -8.52 3.12 -10.75
CA GLN A 322 -9.73 3.88 -11.07
C GLN A 322 -10.91 3.41 -10.22
N TYR A 323 -11.58 4.34 -9.57
CA TYR A 323 -12.78 4.14 -8.77
C TYR A 323 -13.98 4.86 -9.39
N GLY A 324 -15.18 4.35 -9.11
CA GLY A 324 -16.45 4.87 -9.63
C GLY A 324 -17.36 5.48 -8.54
N SER A 325 -18.65 5.64 -8.88
CA SER A 325 -19.66 6.18 -7.96
C SER A 325 -19.88 5.38 -6.67
N ASP A 326 -19.55 4.09 -6.65
CA ASP A 326 -19.68 3.26 -5.46
C ASP A 326 -18.79 3.75 -4.30
N ASP A 327 -17.71 4.46 -4.62
CA ASP A 327 -16.77 5.02 -3.65
C ASP A 327 -16.87 6.55 -3.57
N ALA A 328 -18.09 7.06 -3.78
CA ALA A 328 -18.40 8.48 -3.65
C ALA A 328 -19.86 8.72 -3.25
N ILE A 329 -20.10 9.84 -2.58
CA ILE A 329 -21.43 10.37 -2.33
C ILE A 329 -21.68 11.48 -3.34
N VAL A 330 -22.66 11.27 -4.23
CA VAL A 330 -23.07 12.25 -5.24
C VAL A 330 -24.40 12.88 -4.82
N VAL A 331 -24.42 14.21 -4.71
CA VAL A 331 -25.60 14.98 -4.35
C VAL A 331 -25.90 15.98 -5.47
N VAL A 332 -27.05 15.82 -6.10
CA VAL A 332 -27.54 16.72 -7.15
C VAL A 332 -28.42 17.79 -6.51
N SER A 333 -28.12 19.06 -6.80
CA SER A 333 -28.94 20.23 -6.47
C SER A 333 -29.38 20.94 -7.76
N SER A 334 -30.04 22.10 -7.66
CA SER A 334 -30.56 22.82 -8.84
C SER A 334 -29.47 23.23 -9.83
N ASP A 335 -28.35 23.75 -9.35
CA ASP A 335 -27.30 24.35 -10.18
C ASP A 335 -25.90 23.79 -9.90
N THR A 336 -25.81 22.84 -8.96
CA THR A 336 -24.54 22.21 -8.57
C THR A 336 -24.68 20.72 -8.35
N VAL A 337 -23.64 19.97 -8.68
CA VAL A 337 -23.46 18.58 -8.24
C VAL A 337 -22.27 18.53 -7.30
N SER A 338 -22.51 18.08 -6.08
CA SER A 338 -21.46 17.86 -5.08
C SER A 338 -21.06 16.39 -5.07
N VAL A 339 -19.76 16.13 -5.13
CA VAL A 339 -19.18 14.78 -5.08
C VAL A 339 -18.25 14.72 -3.89
N THR A 340 -18.47 13.77 -2.98
CA THR A 340 -17.56 13.48 -1.86
C THR A 340 -17.00 12.09 -2.01
N LEU A 341 -15.72 11.98 -2.30
CA LEU A 341 -15.00 10.71 -2.50
C LEU A 341 -14.76 10.02 -1.15
N SER A 342 -14.89 8.70 -1.14
CA SER A 342 -14.59 7.87 0.04
C SER A 342 -13.09 7.63 0.22
N ARG A 343 -12.29 7.81 -0.84
CA ARG A 343 -10.82 7.71 -0.81
C ARG A 343 -10.17 9.02 -1.24
N LYS A 344 -8.93 9.23 -0.80
CA LYS A 344 -8.14 10.40 -1.20
C LYS A 344 -7.68 10.19 -2.65
N PRO A 345 -8.04 11.07 -3.60
CA PRO A 345 -7.60 10.91 -4.97
C PRO A 345 -6.11 11.23 -5.12
N ASP A 346 -5.47 10.62 -6.13
CA ASP A 346 -4.09 10.90 -6.49
C ASP A 346 -3.97 12.33 -7.02
N LEU A 347 -3.01 13.10 -6.50
CA LEU A 347 -2.89 14.52 -6.83
C LEU A 347 -2.73 14.75 -8.35
N ASN A 348 -3.47 15.73 -8.88
CA ASN A 348 -3.50 16.09 -10.30
C ASN A 348 -4.08 15.03 -11.26
N THR A 349 -4.70 13.97 -10.75
CA THR A 349 -5.55 13.07 -11.58
C THR A 349 -6.95 13.67 -11.76
N PRO A 350 -7.70 13.33 -12.81
CA PRO A 350 -9.02 13.90 -13.04
C PRO A 350 -10.07 13.26 -12.12
N VAL A 351 -10.81 14.10 -11.39
CA VAL A 351 -12.10 13.72 -10.80
C VAL A 351 -13.17 14.09 -11.82
N SER A 352 -13.77 13.08 -12.44
CA SER A 352 -14.68 13.24 -13.57
C SER A 352 -16.11 12.88 -13.19
N LEU A 353 -17.08 13.62 -13.71
CA LEU A 353 -18.50 13.42 -13.52
C LEU A 353 -19.19 13.31 -14.88
N GLN A 354 -19.96 12.25 -15.07
CA GLN A 354 -20.76 11.95 -16.25
C GLN A 354 -22.25 12.11 -15.92
N TYR A 355 -22.98 12.83 -16.75
CA TYR A 355 -24.41 13.09 -16.52
C TYR A 355 -25.19 13.20 -17.83
N ILE A 356 -26.51 12.99 -17.76
CA ILE A 356 -27.40 13.20 -18.91
C ILE A 356 -27.66 14.70 -19.03
N SER A 357 -27.29 15.30 -20.16
CA SER A 357 -27.49 16.74 -20.38
C SER A 357 -28.93 17.03 -20.82
N GLY A 358 -29.64 17.88 -20.07
CA GLY A 358 -30.96 18.41 -20.39
C GLY A 358 -31.00 19.34 -21.60
N VAL A 359 -29.84 19.71 -22.16
CA VAL A 359 -29.76 20.38 -23.47
C VAL A 359 -29.95 19.36 -24.60
N SER A 360 -29.29 18.21 -24.48
CA SER A 360 -29.32 17.14 -25.49
C SER A 360 -30.57 16.28 -25.37
N TYR A 361 -30.93 15.89 -24.15
CA TYR A 361 -32.04 14.99 -23.84
C TYR A 361 -33.18 15.73 -23.13
N GLN A 362 -34.40 15.27 -23.35
CA GLN A 362 -35.59 15.77 -22.68
C GLN A 362 -36.51 14.59 -22.32
N ASN A 363 -37.13 14.65 -21.14
CA ASN A 363 -38.19 13.70 -20.77
C ASN A 363 -39.43 13.95 -21.62
N TYR A 364 -39.98 12.90 -22.20
CA TYR A 364 -41.16 12.96 -23.07
C TYR A 364 -42.26 12.05 -22.53
N ASP A 365 -43.46 12.60 -22.44
CA ASP A 365 -44.69 11.86 -22.16
C ASP A 365 -45.51 11.82 -23.46
N ASN A 366 -46.02 10.64 -23.82
CA ASN A 366 -46.77 10.48 -25.06
C ASN A 366 -48.12 11.20 -25.09
N ALA A 367 -48.56 11.77 -23.96
CA ALA A 367 -49.69 12.70 -23.90
C ALA A 367 -49.36 14.09 -24.49
N ASP A 368 -48.07 14.46 -24.56
CA ASP A 368 -47.61 15.73 -25.10
C ASP A 368 -47.43 15.67 -26.63
N VAL A 369 -47.33 16.84 -27.27
CA VAL A 369 -47.04 16.92 -28.72
C VAL A 369 -45.58 16.52 -28.96
N PHE A 370 -45.35 15.57 -29.88
CA PHE A 370 -44.00 15.14 -30.22
C PHE A 370 -43.15 16.31 -30.75
N PRO A 371 -41.96 16.58 -30.19
CA PRO A 371 -41.10 17.68 -30.63
C PRO A 371 -40.57 17.43 -32.05
N ALA A 372 -40.82 18.37 -32.97
CA ALA A 372 -40.46 18.20 -34.38
C ALA A 372 -38.95 18.25 -34.67
N ASP A 373 -38.16 18.71 -33.70
CA ASP A 373 -36.70 18.85 -33.75
C ASP A 373 -35.98 17.75 -32.97
N ARG A 374 -36.66 16.67 -32.58
CA ARG A 374 -36.11 15.59 -31.77
C ARG A 374 -36.52 14.20 -32.26
N GLU A 375 -35.75 13.21 -31.83
CA GLU A 375 -35.95 11.79 -32.12
C GLU A 375 -36.15 11.03 -30.79
N LEU A 376 -36.91 9.93 -30.79
CA LEU A 376 -37.02 9.05 -29.62
C LEU A 376 -35.70 8.33 -29.39
N VAL A 377 -35.27 8.24 -28.13
CA VAL A 377 -34.08 7.50 -27.74
C VAL A 377 -34.44 6.03 -27.54
N PRO A 378 -33.80 5.09 -28.25
CA PRO A 378 -34.05 3.67 -28.05
C PRO A 378 -33.72 3.21 -26.64
N ASN A 379 -34.40 2.15 -26.19
CA ASN A 379 -34.27 1.53 -24.88
C ASN A 379 -34.66 2.42 -23.69
N THR A 380 -35.38 3.52 -23.93
CA THR A 380 -35.86 4.43 -22.88
C THR A 380 -37.37 4.38 -22.66
N LEU A 381 -38.10 3.63 -23.48
CA LEU A 381 -39.56 3.60 -23.43
C LEU A 381 -40.06 2.73 -22.27
N THR A 382 -40.85 3.32 -21.39
CA THR A 382 -41.62 2.60 -20.36
C THR A 382 -43.08 2.96 -20.48
N GLY A 383 -43.96 1.96 -20.38
CA GLY A 383 -45.37 2.25 -20.47
C GLY A 383 -46.25 1.02 -20.41
N LYS A 384 -47.50 1.20 -20.88
CA LYS A 384 -48.52 0.17 -20.91
C LYS A 384 -49.27 0.21 -22.22
N VAL A 385 -49.75 -0.96 -22.62
CA VAL A 385 -50.73 -1.15 -23.69
C VAL A 385 -51.89 -2.00 -23.18
N THR A 386 -53.05 -1.87 -23.79
CA THR A 386 -54.24 -2.67 -23.46
C THR A 386 -54.49 -3.73 -24.52
N ARG A 387 -54.59 -4.99 -24.08
CA ARG A 387 -55.03 -6.13 -24.90
C ARG A 387 -56.28 -6.72 -24.27
N GLN A 388 -57.37 -6.84 -25.03
CA GLN A 388 -58.64 -7.39 -24.56
C GLN A 388 -59.11 -6.79 -23.21
N SER A 389 -59.07 -5.46 -23.09
CA SER A 389 -59.43 -4.70 -21.87
C SER A 389 -58.52 -4.89 -20.65
N THR A 390 -57.40 -5.62 -20.78
CA THR A 390 -56.40 -5.79 -19.71
C THR A 390 -55.14 -4.98 -20.03
N PRO A 391 -54.64 -4.14 -19.11
CA PRO A 391 -53.39 -3.40 -19.30
C PRO A 391 -52.17 -4.31 -19.03
N TYR A 392 -51.20 -4.25 -19.93
CA TYR A 392 -49.91 -4.93 -19.83
C TYR A 392 -48.79 -3.90 -19.89
N GLN A 393 -47.79 -4.05 -19.02
CA GLN A 393 -46.52 -3.34 -19.21
C GLN A 393 -45.80 -3.94 -20.40
N PHE A 394 -45.22 -3.07 -21.23
CA PHE A 394 -44.39 -3.51 -22.34
C PHE A 394 -42.91 -3.41 -21.98
N THR A 395 -42.10 -4.20 -22.66
CA THR A 395 -40.65 -4.11 -22.70
C THR A 395 -40.25 -3.73 -24.12
N GLU A 396 -39.35 -2.77 -24.25
CA GLU A 396 -38.77 -2.38 -25.53
C GLU A 396 -37.62 -3.32 -25.91
N ARG A 397 -37.60 -3.81 -27.16
CA ARG A 397 -36.51 -4.63 -27.71
C ARG A 397 -36.57 -4.59 -29.24
N ASP A 398 -35.41 -4.51 -29.89
CA ASP A 398 -35.26 -4.66 -31.35
C ASP A 398 -36.19 -3.74 -32.19
N GLY A 399 -36.39 -2.48 -31.75
CA GLY A 399 -37.27 -1.52 -32.43
C GLY A 399 -38.76 -1.80 -32.30
N ALA A 400 -39.16 -2.62 -31.33
CA ALA A 400 -40.54 -2.99 -31.07
C ALA A 400 -40.85 -3.02 -29.57
N LEU A 401 -42.14 -3.00 -29.25
CA LEU A 401 -42.65 -3.16 -27.88
C LEU A 401 -43.24 -4.56 -27.73
N TYR A 402 -42.90 -5.27 -26.66
CA TYR A 402 -43.37 -6.62 -26.36
C TYR A 402 -44.11 -6.66 -25.03
N ILE A 403 -45.17 -7.47 -24.95
CA ILE A 403 -45.90 -7.73 -23.70
C ILE A 403 -45.83 -9.21 -23.34
N THR A 404 -45.73 -9.49 -22.04
CA THR A 404 -45.81 -10.85 -21.52
C THR A 404 -47.25 -11.16 -21.09
N VAL A 405 -47.83 -12.21 -21.67
CA VAL A 405 -49.17 -12.70 -21.32
C VAL A 405 -49.05 -14.06 -20.66
N PHE A 406 -49.73 -14.21 -19.53
CA PHE A 406 -49.85 -15.50 -18.85
C PHE A 406 -51.22 -16.10 -19.16
N SER A 407 -51.22 -17.34 -19.62
CA SER A 407 -52.44 -18.14 -19.77
C SER A 407 -52.33 -19.41 -18.92
N SER A 408 -53.44 -19.85 -18.35
CA SER A 408 -53.50 -21.10 -17.61
C SER A 408 -54.28 -22.15 -18.40
N VAL A 409 -53.68 -23.33 -18.56
CA VAL A 409 -54.36 -24.52 -19.08
C VAL A 409 -54.24 -25.62 -18.04
N GLY A 410 -55.29 -25.78 -17.22
CA GLY A 410 -55.23 -26.64 -16.03
C GLY A 410 -54.31 -26.04 -14.96
N SER A 411 -53.33 -26.81 -14.47
CA SER A 411 -52.31 -26.35 -13.50
C SER A 411 -51.04 -25.79 -14.16
N LEU A 412 -50.94 -25.79 -15.49
CA LEU A 412 -49.81 -25.22 -16.22
C LEU A 412 -50.06 -23.75 -16.50
N VAL A 413 -49.10 -22.91 -16.11
CA VAL A 413 -49.02 -21.50 -16.50
C VAL A 413 -48.09 -21.41 -17.71
N VAL A 414 -48.63 -20.99 -18.85
CA VAL A 414 -47.89 -20.75 -20.09
C VAL A 414 -47.62 -19.26 -20.19
N GLN A 415 -46.34 -18.90 -20.34
CA GLN A 415 -45.88 -17.54 -20.59
C GLN A 415 -45.68 -17.36 -22.10
N GLU A 416 -46.33 -16.35 -22.69
CA GLU A 416 -46.20 -16.00 -24.09
C GLU A 416 -45.77 -14.53 -24.22
N GLU A 417 -44.74 -14.27 -25.02
CA GLU A 417 -44.28 -12.91 -25.35
C GLU A 417 -44.86 -12.50 -26.71
N ILE A 418 -45.62 -11.41 -26.76
CA ILE A 418 -46.34 -10.96 -27.96
C ILE A 418 -45.84 -9.56 -28.34
N ARG A 419 -45.52 -9.34 -29.62
CA ARG A 419 -45.22 -8.00 -30.14
C ARG A 419 -46.47 -7.14 -30.09
N ALA A 420 -46.39 -6.03 -29.39
CA ALA A 420 -47.48 -5.08 -29.20
C ALA A 420 -47.43 -3.90 -30.17
N ALA A 421 -46.23 -3.45 -30.55
CA ALA A 421 -46.05 -2.31 -31.45
C ALA A 421 -44.69 -2.30 -32.15
N ILE A 422 -44.57 -1.53 -33.23
CA ILE A 422 -43.31 -1.19 -33.91
C ILE A 422 -43.02 0.30 -33.67
N VAL A 423 -41.77 0.65 -33.37
CA VAL A 423 -41.34 2.00 -33.05
C VAL A 423 -40.54 2.59 -34.21
N ASP A 424 -40.95 3.77 -34.70
CA ASP A 424 -40.13 4.64 -35.55
C ASP A 424 -39.48 5.71 -34.66
N TYR A 425 -38.19 5.53 -34.38
CA TYR A 425 -37.45 6.43 -33.49
C TYR A 425 -37.24 7.81 -34.08
N GLN A 426 -37.12 7.91 -35.42
CA GLN A 426 -36.84 9.18 -36.08
C GLN A 426 -38.07 10.08 -36.07
N THR A 427 -39.26 9.51 -36.29
CA THR A 427 -40.50 10.29 -36.34
C THR A 427 -41.29 10.27 -35.03
N GLY A 428 -40.90 9.46 -34.06
CA GLY A 428 -41.63 9.24 -32.81
C GLY A 428 -42.93 8.44 -32.94
N ILE A 429 -43.18 7.84 -34.10
CA ILE A 429 -44.45 7.15 -34.40
C ILE A 429 -44.37 5.71 -33.90
N ILE A 430 -45.33 5.33 -33.04
CA ILE A 430 -45.47 3.95 -32.57
C ILE A 430 -46.72 3.32 -33.18
N THR A 431 -46.53 2.30 -34.01
CA THR A 431 -47.60 1.61 -34.74
C THR A 431 -48.03 0.37 -33.97
N LEU A 432 -49.26 0.38 -33.43
CA LEU A 432 -49.83 -0.73 -32.67
C LEU A 432 -50.21 -1.93 -33.55
N GLU A 433 -49.98 -3.12 -33.03
CA GLU A 433 -50.42 -4.38 -33.63
C GLU A 433 -51.93 -4.61 -33.48
N ASN A 434 -52.50 -5.43 -34.35
CA ASN A 434 -53.93 -5.70 -34.33
C ASN A 434 -54.38 -6.33 -33.00
N GLY A 435 -55.41 -5.74 -32.36
CA GLY A 435 -55.92 -6.17 -31.06
C GLY A 435 -55.23 -5.53 -29.84
N ILE A 436 -54.29 -4.60 -30.07
CA ILE A 436 -53.65 -3.76 -29.06
C ILE A 436 -54.21 -2.33 -29.14
N SER A 437 -54.39 -1.68 -27.99
CA SER A 437 -54.98 -0.33 -27.88
C SER A 437 -54.45 0.42 -26.65
N ASN A 438 -54.83 1.68 -26.47
CA ASN A 438 -54.50 2.51 -25.29
C ASN A 438 -53.01 2.49 -24.92
N LEU A 439 -52.16 2.84 -25.88
CA LEU A 439 -50.73 3.03 -25.62
C LEU A 439 -50.52 4.28 -24.76
N VAL A 440 -49.89 4.07 -23.61
CA VAL A 440 -49.39 5.15 -22.75
C VAL A 440 -47.92 4.86 -22.49
N TYR A 441 -47.04 5.83 -22.76
CA TYR A 441 -45.61 5.65 -22.55
C TYR A 441 -44.92 6.96 -22.17
N VAL A 442 -43.81 6.81 -21.48
CA VAL A 442 -42.81 7.85 -21.26
C VAL A 442 -41.49 7.37 -21.86
N GLY A 443 -40.66 8.31 -22.29
CA GLY A 443 -39.35 8.03 -22.89
C GLY A 443 -38.43 9.25 -22.83
N LEU A 444 -37.24 9.13 -23.40
CA LEU A 444 -36.40 10.29 -23.70
C LEU A 444 -36.49 10.65 -25.18
N VAL A 445 -36.40 11.94 -25.46
CA VAL A 445 -36.19 12.47 -26.79
C VAL A 445 -34.87 13.22 -26.86
N ILE A 446 -34.11 13.05 -27.94
CA ILE A 446 -32.81 13.65 -28.16
C ILE A 446 -32.87 14.60 -29.36
N ALA A 447 -32.17 15.73 -29.30
CA ALA A 447 -31.89 16.51 -30.51
C ALA A 447 -31.00 15.69 -31.47
N PRO A 448 -31.13 15.83 -32.80
CA PRO A 448 -30.28 15.14 -33.76
C PRO A 448 -28.80 15.25 -33.38
N GLU A 449 -28.13 14.10 -33.31
CA GLU A 449 -26.74 14.06 -32.88
C GLU A 449 -25.85 14.85 -33.85
N SER A 450 -25.14 15.84 -33.31
CA SER A 450 -24.23 16.70 -34.05
C SER A 450 -23.16 17.21 -33.10
N ALA A 451 -22.09 16.43 -32.94
CA ALA A 451 -20.98 16.80 -32.06
C ALA A 451 -19.68 16.97 -32.86
N ASN A 452 -18.89 17.96 -32.50
CA ASN A 452 -17.53 18.17 -33.02
C ASN A 452 -16.44 17.96 -31.96
N VAL A 453 -16.84 17.59 -30.73
CA VAL A 453 -15.94 17.27 -29.61
C VAL A 453 -16.50 16.07 -28.87
N ALA A 454 -15.62 15.20 -28.38
CA ALA A 454 -15.96 14.14 -27.42
C ALA A 454 -15.02 14.20 -26.22
N THR A 455 -15.60 14.10 -25.03
CA THR A 455 -14.85 13.95 -23.78
C THR A 455 -15.42 12.77 -23.00
N PHE A 456 -14.58 11.78 -22.72
CA PHE A 456 -14.96 10.61 -21.94
C PHE A 456 -13.75 10.04 -21.21
N VAL A 457 -14.00 9.21 -20.21
CA VAL A 457 -12.96 8.53 -19.43
C VAL A 457 -12.79 7.12 -20.00
N LEU A 458 -11.56 6.67 -20.19
CA LEU A 458 -11.29 5.29 -20.58
C LEU A 458 -11.84 4.32 -19.55
N ASN A 459 -12.44 3.23 -20.04
CA ASN A 459 -12.77 2.06 -19.24
C ASN A 459 -11.53 1.17 -19.09
N ALA A 460 -10.44 1.74 -18.57
CA ALA A 460 -9.18 1.04 -18.34
C ALA A 460 -8.43 1.72 -17.18
N SER A 461 -7.90 0.92 -16.25
CA SER A 461 -7.18 1.49 -15.09
C SER A 461 -5.75 1.88 -15.47
N ASP A 462 -5.02 0.97 -16.12
CA ASP A 462 -3.63 1.17 -16.57
C ASP A 462 -3.53 0.91 -18.07
N ALA A 463 -3.90 1.91 -18.87
CA ALA A 463 -4.08 1.77 -20.32
C ALA A 463 -2.73 1.87 -21.08
N LEU A 464 -2.47 0.90 -21.96
CA LEU A 464 -1.41 0.99 -22.97
C LEU A 464 -1.88 1.90 -24.10
N LEU A 465 -1.54 3.19 -24.00
CA LEU A 465 -2.12 4.24 -24.86
C LEU A 465 -1.88 4.00 -26.36
N ASP A 466 -0.75 3.41 -26.75
CA ASP A 466 -0.43 3.09 -28.14
C ASP A 466 -1.32 1.97 -28.74
N THR A 467 -2.08 1.27 -27.90
CA THR A 467 -3.10 0.29 -28.34
C THR A 467 -4.49 0.91 -28.52
N PHE A 468 -4.67 2.19 -28.17
CA PHE A 468 -5.95 2.86 -28.34
C PHE A 468 -6.30 3.01 -29.82
N TYR A 469 -7.46 2.49 -30.20
CA TYR A 469 -8.02 2.66 -31.53
C TYR A 469 -9.50 2.98 -31.41
N MET A 470 -9.99 3.96 -32.17
CA MET A 470 -11.40 4.34 -32.13
C MET A 470 -12.01 4.48 -33.51
N GLN A 471 -13.32 4.26 -33.58
CA GLN A 471 -14.14 4.47 -34.76
C GLN A 471 -15.44 5.17 -34.39
N VAL A 472 -15.92 6.05 -35.28
CA VAL A 472 -17.20 6.75 -35.11
C VAL A 472 -17.79 7.09 -36.49
N PHE A 473 -19.11 7.13 -36.59
CA PHE A 473 -19.78 7.61 -37.79
C PHE A 473 -19.98 9.13 -37.75
N THR A 474 -19.68 9.78 -38.86
CA THR A 474 -20.12 11.16 -39.13
C THR A 474 -21.65 11.24 -39.23
N VAL A 475 -22.22 12.43 -39.14
CA VAL A 475 -23.67 12.64 -39.38
C VAL A 475 -24.09 12.15 -40.78
N GLY A 476 -23.17 12.16 -41.75
CA GLY A 476 -23.36 11.64 -43.11
C GLY A 476 -23.09 10.14 -43.28
N ASP A 477 -23.03 9.36 -42.19
CA ASP A 477 -22.83 7.90 -42.17
C ASP A 477 -21.50 7.40 -42.79
N VAL A 478 -20.48 8.27 -42.82
CA VAL A 478 -19.09 7.88 -43.13
C VAL A 478 -18.38 7.47 -41.85
N LEU A 479 -17.80 6.27 -41.83
CA LEU A 479 -16.96 5.80 -40.74
C LEU A 479 -15.58 6.47 -40.79
N ILE A 480 -15.18 7.10 -39.69
CA ILE A 480 -13.85 7.68 -39.50
C ILE A 480 -13.18 7.03 -38.27
N SER A 481 -11.85 7.05 -38.23
CA SER A 481 -11.07 6.39 -37.20
C SER A 481 -9.81 7.15 -36.82
N ALA A 482 -9.34 6.94 -35.59
CA ALA A 482 -8.09 7.48 -35.07
C ALA A 482 -7.38 6.48 -34.17
N SER A 483 -6.07 6.66 -34.01
CA SER A 483 -5.23 5.90 -33.08
C SER A 483 -4.41 6.84 -32.22
N CYS A 484 -3.92 6.34 -31.10
CA CYS A 484 -3.09 7.10 -30.18
C CYS A 484 -1.62 6.62 -30.22
N ASP A 485 -0.68 7.51 -29.90
CA ASP A 485 0.70 7.12 -29.59
C ASP A 485 0.91 6.86 -28.10
N SER A 486 2.11 6.40 -27.72
CA SER A 486 2.47 6.09 -26.34
C SER A 486 2.50 7.33 -25.42
N ASN A 487 2.50 8.54 -25.97
CA ASN A 487 2.47 9.80 -25.21
C ASN A 487 1.05 10.34 -25.03
N GLY A 488 0.03 9.60 -25.49
CA GLY A 488 -1.35 10.03 -25.38
C GLY A 488 -1.81 10.95 -26.52
N THR A 489 -1.07 11.10 -27.62
CA THR A 489 -1.51 11.95 -28.75
C THR A 489 -2.39 11.15 -29.70
N VAL A 490 -3.65 11.56 -29.87
CA VAL A 490 -4.62 10.90 -30.78
C VAL A 490 -4.59 11.58 -32.15
N THR A 491 -4.39 10.79 -33.20
CA THR A 491 -4.37 11.28 -34.58
C THR A 491 -5.19 10.40 -35.52
N GLY A 492 -5.95 11.04 -36.41
CA GLY A 492 -6.75 10.41 -37.44
C GLY A 492 -7.13 11.39 -38.54
N THR A 493 -7.68 10.91 -39.65
CA THR A 493 -8.13 11.82 -40.72
C THR A 493 -9.35 12.61 -40.24
N GLY A 494 -9.19 13.92 -40.02
CA GLY A 494 -10.25 14.78 -39.49
C GLY A 494 -10.51 14.60 -37.99
N ILE A 495 -9.61 13.93 -37.28
CA ILE A 495 -9.68 13.68 -35.83
C ILE A 495 -8.34 14.06 -35.20
N SER A 496 -8.38 14.87 -34.15
CA SER A 496 -7.22 15.18 -33.31
C SER A 496 -7.63 15.12 -31.85
N GLY A 497 -6.74 14.67 -30.97
CA GLY A 497 -7.06 14.63 -29.56
C GLY A 497 -5.89 14.27 -28.67
N SER A 498 -6.17 14.11 -27.39
CA SER A 498 -5.22 13.65 -26.39
C SER A 498 -5.87 12.75 -25.36
N ILE A 499 -5.09 11.83 -24.81
CA ILE A 499 -5.41 11.01 -23.66
C ILE A 499 -4.42 11.38 -22.56
N VAL A 500 -4.92 11.94 -21.46
CA VAL A 500 -4.10 12.32 -20.30
C VAL A 500 -4.81 11.84 -19.05
N ASN A 501 -4.13 11.03 -18.22
CA ASN A 501 -4.70 10.46 -16.99
C ASN A 501 -6.07 9.79 -17.21
N ASN A 502 -6.15 8.92 -18.23
CA ASN A 502 -7.37 8.22 -18.67
C ASN A 502 -8.52 9.11 -19.17
N LEU A 503 -8.36 10.44 -19.23
CA LEU A 503 -9.33 11.35 -19.84
C LEU A 503 -9.02 11.51 -21.33
N VAL A 504 -9.96 11.10 -22.17
CA VAL A 504 -9.90 11.25 -23.63
C VAL A 504 -10.57 12.56 -24.02
N GLN A 505 -9.90 13.38 -24.81
CA GLN A 505 -10.44 14.58 -25.42
C GLN A 505 -10.21 14.53 -26.93
N LEU A 506 -11.28 14.48 -27.71
CA LEU A 506 -11.26 14.41 -29.17
C LEU A 506 -11.91 15.66 -29.76
N SER A 507 -11.38 16.11 -30.89
CA SER A 507 -11.96 17.13 -31.75
C SER A 507 -12.11 16.56 -33.16
N PHE A 508 -13.25 16.83 -33.77
CA PHE A 508 -13.61 16.36 -35.11
C PHE A 508 -13.76 17.56 -36.05
N THR A 509 -13.25 17.44 -37.27
CA THR A 509 -13.44 18.49 -38.30
C THR A 509 -14.83 18.46 -38.94
N GLN A 510 -15.56 17.37 -38.77
CA GLN A 510 -16.94 17.16 -39.23
C GLN A 510 -17.79 16.71 -38.05
N ASP A 511 -19.08 17.01 -38.08
CA ASP A 511 -20.00 16.58 -37.02
C ASP A 511 -20.19 15.05 -37.04
N VAL A 512 -20.20 14.45 -35.85
CA VAL A 512 -20.30 13.01 -35.62
C VAL A 512 -21.48 12.62 -34.72
N LYS A 513 -21.87 11.34 -34.82
CA LYS A 513 -22.85 10.68 -33.93
C LYS A 513 -22.11 9.96 -32.80
N LEU A 514 -22.03 10.58 -31.62
CA LEU A 514 -21.28 10.05 -30.48
C LEU A 514 -21.82 8.72 -29.95
N SER A 515 -23.11 8.43 -30.12
CA SER A 515 -23.70 7.12 -29.78
C SER A 515 -23.04 5.96 -30.52
N THR A 516 -22.46 6.22 -31.70
CA THR A 516 -21.77 5.23 -32.53
C THR A 516 -20.29 5.07 -32.21
N LEU A 517 -19.73 5.92 -31.34
CA LEU A 517 -18.31 5.87 -31.02
C LEU A 517 -17.99 4.58 -30.28
N ARG A 518 -17.04 3.81 -30.83
CA ARG A 518 -16.49 2.60 -30.24
C ARG A 518 -14.96 2.72 -30.18
N TYR A 519 -14.36 2.13 -29.15
CA TYR A 519 -12.91 2.08 -29.02
C TYR A 519 -12.41 0.74 -28.48
N ASP A 520 -11.19 0.40 -28.88
CA ASP A 520 -10.40 -0.70 -28.37
C ASP A 520 -9.26 -0.12 -27.53
N ILE A 521 -8.92 -0.78 -26.43
CA ILE A 521 -7.77 -0.44 -25.60
C ILE A 521 -7.27 -1.70 -24.89
N THR A 522 -5.95 -1.83 -24.75
CA THR A 522 -5.35 -2.84 -23.90
C THR A 522 -4.98 -2.21 -22.56
N GLU A 523 -5.32 -2.86 -21.46
CA GLU A 523 -4.85 -2.47 -20.13
C GLU A 523 -3.85 -3.47 -19.58
N GLN A 524 -2.91 -2.98 -18.78
CA GLN A 524 -2.06 -3.83 -17.95
C GLN A 524 -2.79 -4.12 -16.65
N VAL A 525 -2.96 -5.41 -16.37
CA VAL A 525 -3.54 -5.91 -15.14
C VAL A 525 -2.41 -6.32 -14.20
N ARG A 526 -2.44 -5.73 -13.02
CA ARG A 526 -1.47 -5.98 -11.95
C ARG A 526 -1.87 -7.24 -11.18
N ASN A 527 -1.20 -8.36 -11.44
CA ASN A 527 -1.45 -9.60 -10.71
C ASN A 527 -0.43 -9.79 -9.60
N LEU A 528 -0.92 -9.94 -8.38
CA LEU A 528 -0.10 -10.34 -7.24
C LEU A 528 -0.07 -11.87 -7.17
N PRO A 529 1.12 -12.50 -7.11
CA PRO A 529 1.19 -13.94 -6.92
C PRO A 529 0.51 -14.38 -5.61
N PRO A 530 0.09 -15.66 -5.49
CA PRO A 530 -0.55 -16.16 -4.29
C PRO A 530 0.39 -16.11 -3.08
N ALA A 531 -0.19 -16.03 -1.88
CA ALA A 531 0.54 -15.95 -0.62
C ALA A 531 1.56 -17.09 -0.42
N ASP A 532 1.29 -18.27 -0.99
CA ASP A 532 2.15 -19.46 -0.88
C ASP A 532 3.56 -19.26 -1.47
N ILE A 533 3.75 -18.31 -2.39
CA ILE A 533 5.04 -18.10 -3.06
C ILE A 533 6.02 -17.31 -2.17
N TYR A 534 5.54 -16.29 -1.46
CA TYR A 534 6.41 -15.40 -0.66
C TYR A 534 5.96 -15.25 0.81
N GLY A 535 4.97 -16.00 1.24
CA GLY A 535 4.53 -16.09 2.63
C GLY A 535 3.91 -14.81 3.19
N LEU A 536 3.37 -13.94 2.34
CA LEU A 536 2.57 -12.77 2.72
C LEU A 536 1.23 -12.81 2.00
N ASN A 537 0.15 -12.48 2.70
CA ASN A 537 -1.16 -12.29 2.10
C ASN A 537 -1.24 -10.95 1.35
N PRO A 538 -1.25 -10.96 0.00
CA PRO A 538 -1.29 -9.72 -0.79
C PRO A 538 -2.54 -8.88 -0.54
N LEU A 539 -3.65 -9.49 -0.14
CA LEU A 539 -4.90 -8.80 0.15
C LEU A 539 -4.87 -8.03 1.47
N ARG A 540 -3.88 -8.32 2.31
CA ARG A 540 -3.61 -7.60 3.56
C ARG A 540 -2.61 -6.45 3.40
N ILE A 541 -2.19 -6.17 2.16
CA ILE A 541 -1.29 -5.08 1.81
C ILE A 541 -2.04 -4.05 0.94
N PRO A 542 -2.04 -2.75 1.30
CA PRO A 542 -2.77 -1.73 0.56
C PRO A 542 -2.17 -1.49 -0.84
N ASN A 543 -2.95 -0.83 -1.70
CA ASN A 543 -2.53 -0.38 -3.04
C ASN A 543 -1.87 -1.48 -3.89
N ALA A 544 -2.39 -2.70 -3.79
CA ALA A 544 -1.87 -3.87 -4.50
C ALA A 544 -0.34 -4.07 -4.30
N GLY A 545 0.19 -3.85 -3.10
CA GLY A 545 1.61 -4.09 -2.82
C GLY A 545 2.57 -2.99 -3.29
N ILE A 546 2.05 -1.80 -3.62
CA ILE A 546 2.85 -0.59 -3.87
C ILE A 546 2.85 0.27 -2.61
N VAL A 547 4.02 0.80 -2.25
CA VAL A 547 4.20 1.65 -1.07
C VAL A 547 4.88 2.97 -1.43
N ASP A 548 4.48 4.04 -0.75
CA ASP A 548 5.15 5.34 -0.82
C ASP A 548 6.50 5.26 -0.11
N ILE A 549 7.58 5.65 -0.79
CA ILE A 549 8.94 5.61 -0.21
C ILE A 549 9.40 6.94 0.37
N TYR A 550 8.65 8.02 0.11
CA TYR A 550 8.85 9.34 0.68
C TYR A 550 7.55 9.83 1.31
N ARG A 551 7.68 10.64 2.36
CA ARG A 551 6.55 11.30 3.02
C ARG A 551 6.81 12.79 3.19
N ALA A 552 5.75 13.60 3.15
CA ALA A 552 5.83 14.98 3.62
C ALA A 552 6.24 14.97 5.10
N TRP A 553 7.09 15.93 5.49
CA TRP A 553 7.74 16.00 6.80
C TRP A 553 8.72 14.87 7.11
N GLY A 554 9.02 14.00 6.14
CA GLY A 554 10.11 13.04 6.23
C GLY A 554 11.46 13.67 5.91
N THR A 555 12.53 13.04 6.39
CA THR A 555 13.90 13.42 6.06
C THR A 555 14.41 12.55 4.93
N ILE A 556 15.11 13.15 3.97
CA ILE A 556 15.81 12.45 2.90
C ILE A 556 17.31 12.73 2.96
N ALA A 557 18.10 11.78 2.48
CA ALA A 557 19.52 11.94 2.20
C ALA A 557 19.73 11.97 0.68
N VAL A 558 20.23 13.09 0.16
CA VAL A 558 20.71 13.18 -1.23
C VAL A 558 22.20 12.88 -1.22
N SER A 559 22.66 11.91 -2.00
CA SER A 559 24.06 11.49 -2.00
C SER A 559 24.60 11.13 -3.39
N HIS A 560 25.89 11.40 -3.58
CA HIS A 560 26.63 11.00 -4.78
C HIS A 560 27.99 10.44 -4.39
N THR A 561 28.32 9.25 -4.89
CA THR A 561 29.62 8.62 -4.68
C THR A 561 30.40 8.60 -5.99
N ASP A 562 31.58 9.20 -5.97
CA ASP A 562 32.56 9.12 -7.05
C ASP A 562 33.60 8.04 -6.75
N TYR A 563 34.11 7.40 -7.80
CA TYR A 563 35.06 6.30 -7.72
C TYR A 563 36.32 6.61 -8.52
N GLN A 564 37.49 6.36 -7.92
CA GLN A 564 38.80 6.56 -8.54
C GLN A 564 39.66 5.31 -8.31
N ASN A 565 40.37 4.85 -9.35
CA ASN A 565 41.26 3.69 -9.24
C ASN A 565 42.65 4.12 -8.75
N ILE A 566 43.20 3.41 -7.77
CA ILE A 566 44.58 3.59 -7.28
C ILE A 566 45.42 2.43 -7.80
N VAL A 567 46.22 2.70 -8.82
CA VAL A 567 46.99 1.67 -9.55
C VAL A 567 48.34 1.36 -8.90
N SER A 568 48.97 2.35 -8.29
CA SER A 568 50.32 2.22 -7.71
C SER A 568 50.37 2.93 -6.35
N PRO A 569 49.79 2.31 -5.30
CA PRO A 569 49.79 2.88 -3.97
C PRO A 569 51.22 2.97 -3.44
N SER A 570 51.58 4.14 -2.90
CA SER A 570 52.83 4.33 -2.18
C SER A 570 52.65 5.34 -1.07
N SER A 571 53.38 5.17 0.03
CA SER A 571 53.33 6.10 1.16
C SER A 571 53.75 7.51 0.72
N GLY A 572 52.99 8.52 1.12
CA GLY A 572 53.15 9.93 0.73
C GLY A 572 52.44 10.33 -0.56
N THR A 573 51.84 9.39 -1.31
CA THR A 573 51.01 9.76 -2.48
C THR A 573 49.76 10.52 -2.02
N ILE A 574 49.48 11.65 -2.67
CA ILE A 574 48.27 12.44 -2.43
C ILE A 574 47.32 12.27 -3.60
N VAL A 575 46.07 11.92 -3.31
CA VAL A 575 44.97 11.78 -4.26
C VAL A 575 43.91 12.84 -3.95
N THR A 576 43.40 13.52 -4.98
CA THR A 576 42.37 14.56 -4.82
C THR A 576 40.98 13.94 -4.79
N ILE A 577 40.13 14.44 -3.88
CA ILE A 577 38.71 14.12 -3.77
C ILE A 577 37.90 15.42 -3.74
N ARG A 578 36.57 15.32 -3.74
CA ARG A 578 35.71 16.50 -3.57
C ARG A 578 35.84 17.08 -2.17
N THR A 579 35.81 18.41 -2.08
CA THR A 579 35.84 19.12 -0.79
C THR A 579 34.53 18.89 -0.02
N GLY A 580 34.62 18.66 1.28
CA GLY A 580 33.49 18.40 2.15
C GLY A 580 32.82 17.05 1.86
N SER A 581 33.57 16.03 1.43
CA SER A 581 33.08 14.65 1.36
C SER A 581 32.78 14.11 2.77
N ASN A 582 31.58 13.55 2.93
CA ASN A 582 31.06 13.04 4.21
C ASN A 582 31.60 11.66 4.55
N PHE A 583 31.96 10.88 3.53
CA PHE A 583 32.50 9.54 3.70
C PHE A 583 33.54 9.28 2.61
N VAL A 584 34.67 8.69 2.99
CA VAL A 584 35.77 8.36 2.08
C VAL A 584 36.33 7.01 2.49
N ASP A 585 36.52 6.13 1.53
CA ASP A 585 37.09 4.81 1.77
C ASP A 585 37.91 4.34 0.57
N ILE A 586 38.93 3.54 0.84
CA ILE A 586 39.64 2.78 -0.18
C ILE A 586 39.30 1.31 0.04
N SER A 587 38.75 0.66 -0.97
CA SER A 587 38.41 -0.76 -0.91
C SER A 587 39.25 -1.59 -1.89
N ASP A 588 39.57 -2.81 -1.51
CA ASP A 588 40.26 -3.77 -2.37
C ASP A 588 39.28 -4.54 -3.28
N ALA A 589 39.79 -5.47 -4.10
CA ALA A 589 39.01 -6.29 -5.02
C ALA A 589 37.96 -7.19 -4.35
N THR A 590 38.16 -7.51 -3.06
CA THR A 590 37.23 -8.31 -2.25
C THR A 590 36.20 -7.45 -1.52
N GLY A 591 36.28 -6.13 -1.65
CA GLY A 591 35.46 -5.17 -0.94
C GLY A 591 35.94 -4.87 0.48
N ALA A 592 37.12 -5.35 0.88
CA ALA A 592 37.68 -5.05 2.19
C ALA A 592 38.08 -3.57 2.26
N SER A 593 37.64 -2.87 3.30
CA SER A 593 38.02 -1.49 3.57
C SER A 593 39.46 -1.44 4.10
N LEU A 594 40.22 -0.48 3.58
CA LEU A 594 41.56 -0.15 4.06
C LEU A 594 41.53 0.92 5.16
N TRP A 595 40.35 1.35 5.60
CA TRP A 595 40.23 2.34 6.67
C TRP A 595 40.60 1.71 8.02
N THR A 596 41.43 2.39 8.80
CA THR A 596 41.70 2.04 10.19
C THR A 596 41.61 3.28 11.08
N ALA A 597 41.29 3.08 12.36
CA ALA A 597 41.17 4.19 13.32
C ALA A 597 42.50 4.97 13.50
N THR A 598 43.64 4.30 13.26
CA THR A 598 44.99 4.87 13.34
C THR A 598 45.51 5.39 12.00
N SER A 599 44.70 5.34 10.93
CA SER A 599 45.07 5.80 9.58
C SER A 599 46.30 5.08 9.01
N ASP A 600 46.45 3.78 9.27
CA ASP A 600 47.65 3.02 8.88
C ASP A 600 47.86 3.00 7.36
N HIS A 601 46.77 2.97 6.59
CA HIS A 601 46.81 2.89 5.14
C HIS A 601 46.59 4.22 4.42
N PHE A 602 45.70 5.07 4.93
CA PHE A 602 45.46 6.40 4.37
C PHE A 602 44.88 7.35 5.43
N SER A 603 45.07 8.65 5.23
CA SER A 603 44.43 9.73 5.98
C SER A 603 43.65 10.64 5.04
N VAL A 604 42.57 11.25 5.54
CA VAL A 604 41.65 12.08 4.75
C VAL A 604 41.60 13.48 5.32
N ASP A 605 41.81 14.48 4.48
CA ASP A 605 41.47 15.88 4.75
C ASP A 605 40.26 16.24 3.89
N SER A 606 39.08 16.14 4.47
CA SER A 606 37.82 16.44 3.78
C SER A 606 37.68 17.93 3.48
N THR A 607 38.29 18.82 4.26
CA THR A 607 38.20 20.27 4.03
C THR A 607 39.08 20.68 2.85
N ALA A 608 40.30 20.17 2.78
CA ALA A 608 41.21 20.38 1.66
C ALA A 608 40.83 19.55 0.42
N GLY A 609 40.02 18.50 0.58
CA GLY A 609 39.64 17.59 -0.52
C GLY A 609 40.80 16.68 -0.94
N THR A 610 41.53 16.11 0.02
CA THR A 610 42.68 15.25 -0.27
C THR A 610 42.70 13.98 0.57
N VAL A 611 43.26 12.92 -0.01
CA VAL A 611 43.58 11.65 0.65
C VAL A 611 45.08 11.43 0.55
N THR A 612 45.77 11.27 1.68
CA THR A 612 47.19 10.93 1.71
C THR A 612 47.34 9.45 2.00
N LEU A 613 48.02 8.72 1.12
CA LEU A 613 48.33 7.31 1.32
C LEU A 613 49.50 7.18 2.28
N ASN A 614 49.39 6.28 3.24
CA ASN A 614 50.39 6.05 4.28
C ASN A 614 51.15 4.72 4.09
N SER A 615 50.69 3.85 3.18
CA SER A 615 51.29 2.54 2.89
C SER A 615 51.19 2.17 1.40
N ASP A 616 51.75 1.03 1.04
CA ASP A 616 51.65 0.38 -0.28
C ASP A 616 50.48 -0.63 -0.38
N PHE A 617 49.65 -0.71 0.67
CA PHE A 617 48.55 -1.68 0.81
C PHE A 617 48.98 -3.15 0.78
N SER A 618 50.22 -3.45 1.18
CA SER A 618 50.68 -4.83 1.33
C SER A 618 49.73 -5.66 2.20
N GLY A 619 49.25 -6.78 1.66
CA GLY A 619 48.27 -7.67 2.31
C GLY A 619 46.84 -7.58 1.75
N PHE A 620 46.54 -6.60 0.90
CA PHE A 620 45.25 -6.47 0.21
C PHE A 620 45.35 -6.84 -1.28
N THR A 621 44.21 -7.08 -1.92
CA THR A 621 44.16 -7.55 -3.33
C THR A 621 43.73 -6.43 -4.27
N ALA A 622 44.59 -6.04 -5.22
CA ALA A 622 44.23 -5.07 -6.27
C ALA A 622 43.10 -5.61 -7.20
N PRO A 623 42.29 -4.74 -7.83
CA PRO A 623 42.36 -3.28 -7.86
C PRO A 623 41.95 -2.59 -6.55
N PHE A 624 42.47 -1.39 -6.32
CA PHE A 624 42.11 -0.53 -5.19
C PHE A 624 41.24 0.63 -5.66
N ILE A 625 40.04 0.74 -5.12
CA ILE A 625 39.08 1.77 -5.52
C ILE A 625 38.90 2.75 -4.36
N LEU A 626 39.33 4.00 -4.58
CA LEU A 626 38.97 5.13 -3.74
C LEU A 626 37.54 5.53 -4.05
N SER A 627 36.71 5.60 -3.02
CA SER A 627 35.34 6.10 -3.09
C SER A 627 35.22 7.33 -2.21
N ASP A 628 34.66 8.41 -2.75
CA ASP A 628 34.32 9.59 -1.98
C ASP A 628 32.83 9.91 -2.14
N THR A 629 32.12 10.07 -1.03
CA THR A 629 30.68 10.31 -1.00
C THR A 629 30.40 11.69 -0.42
N ILE A 630 29.72 12.52 -1.21
CA ILE A 630 29.05 13.73 -0.72
C ILE A 630 27.60 13.42 -0.42
N SER A 631 27.06 14.02 0.63
CA SER A 631 25.67 13.84 1.03
C SER A 631 25.14 15.00 1.85
N GLU A 632 23.84 15.25 1.74
CA GLU A 632 23.13 16.28 2.48
C GLU A 632 21.76 15.75 2.93
N LEU A 633 21.37 16.08 4.16
CA LEU A 633 20.05 15.78 4.68
C LEU A 633 19.11 16.95 4.40
N ALA A 634 17.89 16.64 3.96
CA ALA A 634 16.88 17.65 3.67
C ALA A 634 15.49 17.19 4.14
N LEU A 635 14.69 18.14 4.63
CA LEU A 635 13.31 17.90 5.02
C LEU A 635 12.39 18.01 3.81
N VAL A 636 11.53 17.01 3.60
CA VAL A 636 10.52 16.99 2.54
C VAL A 636 9.31 17.83 2.95
N THR A 637 8.85 18.71 2.06
CA THR A 637 7.64 19.51 2.26
C THR A 637 6.47 19.03 1.41
N ALA A 638 6.75 18.44 0.25
CA ALA A 638 5.73 17.86 -0.63
C ALA A 638 6.30 16.73 -1.49
N VAL A 639 5.47 15.72 -1.74
CA VAL A 639 5.74 14.62 -2.68
C VAL A 639 4.69 14.69 -3.78
N ASN A 640 5.14 14.67 -5.04
CA ASN A 640 4.29 14.61 -6.24
C ASN A 640 4.81 13.50 -7.15
N THR A 641 4.09 13.19 -8.22
CA THR A 641 4.55 12.26 -9.26
C THR A 641 5.96 12.64 -9.74
N ASN A 642 6.91 11.72 -9.55
CA ASN A 642 8.33 11.84 -9.95
C ASN A 642 9.06 13.09 -9.43
N LYS A 643 8.57 13.69 -8.33
CA LYS A 643 9.16 14.91 -7.78
C LYS A 643 9.04 14.99 -6.26
N VAL A 644 10.16 15.21 -5.60
CA VAL A 644 10.24 15.50 -4.16
C VAL A 644 10.62 16.95 -3.97
N THR A 645 9.88 17.67 -3.13
CA THR A 645 10.17 19.07 -2.79
C THR A 645 10.72 19.14 -1.37
N VAL A 646 11.87 19.82 -1.21
CA VAL A 646 12.53 20.00 0.08
C VAL A 646 12.35 21.42 0.62
N SER A 647 12.55 21.59 1.93
CA SER A 647 12.33 22.84 2.66
C SER A 647 13.27 23.98 2.22
N ALA A 648 14.52 23.65 1.93
CA ALA A 648 15.57 24.58 1.48
C ALA A 648 16.26 24.05 0.21
N ALA A 649 16.86 24.94 -0.57
CA ALA A 649 17.65 24.52 -1.72
C ALA A 649 18.90 23.76 -1.22
N LEU A 650 19.37 22.78 -1.99
CA LEU A 650 20.55 22.00 -1.61
C LEU A 650 21.78 22.92 -1.56
N SER A 651 22.68 22.65 -0.61
CA SER A 651 23.92 23.42 -0.42
C SER A 651 24.90 23.33 -1.59
N ARG A 652 24.73 22.31 -2.44
CA ARG A 652 25.58 22.01 -3.59
C ARG A 652 24.78 21.33 -4.69
N GLU A 653 25.34 21.29 -5.89
CA GLU A 653 24.76 20.55 -7.01
C GLU A 653 25.06 19.05 -6.89
N TYR A 654 24.01 18.24 -7.08
CA TYR A 654 24.12 16.79 -7.22
C TYR A 654 23.84 16.42 -8.68
N PRO A 655 24.72 15.64 -9.33
CA PRO A 655 24.53 15.25 -10.72
C PRO A 655 23.36 14.28 -10.90
N ILE A 656 22.90 14.12 -12.15
CA ILE A 656 21.93 13.09 -12.53
C ILE A 656 22.40 11.70 -12.07
N GLY A 657 21.47 10.86 -11.60
CA GLY A 657 21.79 9.54 -11.07
C GLY A 657 22.21 9.52 -9.60
N SER A 658 22.37 10.68 -8.94
CA SER A 658 22.56 10.75 -7.49
C SER A 658 21.41 10.07 -6.75
N SER A 659 21.72 9.38 -5.65
CA SER A 659 20.73 8.71 -4.81
C SER A 659 19.94 9.73 -4.00
N VAL A 660 18.64 9.53 -3.90
CA VAL A 660 17.73 10.23 -2.99
C VAL A 660 17.09 9.17 -2.11
N ALA A 661 17.54 9.03 -0.87
CA ALA A 661 17.10 7.99 0.05
C ALA A 661 16.21 8.57 1.15
N SER A 662 15.10 7.91 1.47
CA SER A 662 14.33 8.23 2.67
C SER A 662 15.08 7.74 3.91
N VAL A 663 15.07 8.55 4.98
CA VAL A 663 15.83 8.30 6.19
C VAL A 663 14.90 7.81 7.29
N GLN A 664 15.21 6.64 7.84
CA GLN A 664 14.60 6.12 9.06
C GLN A 664 15.37 6.65 10.27
N ILE A 665 14.68 7.36 11.15
CA ILE A 665 15.30 7.98 12.34
C ILE A 665 15.14 7.03 13.51
N LEU A 666 16.27 6.58 14.06
CA LEU A 666 16.33 5.72 15.23
C LEU A 666 16.35 6.55 16.53
N GLY A 667 16.62 7.85 16.45
CA GLY A 667 16.77 8.74 17.60
C GLY A 667 18.08 8.49 18.35
N ASP A 668 18.15 8.93 19.60
CA ASP A 668 19.37 8.80 20.38
C ASP A 668 19.64 7.35 20.80
N LEU A 669 20.85 6.86 20.55
CA LEU A 669 21.29 5.54 20.97
C LEU A 669 22.27 5.67 22.13
N GLN A 670 21.85 5.14 23.28
CA GLN A 670 22.63 5.08 24.50
C GLN A 670 22.16 3.90 25.35
N ALA A 671 23.11 3.11 25.85
CA ALA A 671 22.83 2.11 26.86
C ALA A 671 22.42 2.80 28.16
N ARG A 672 21.32 2.33 28.75
CA ARG A 672 20.80 2.90 29.99
C ARG A 672 20.12 1.86 30.85
N VAL A 673 19.98 2.19 32.12
CA VAL A 673 19.17 1.43 33.07
C VAL A 673 17.80 2.10 33.17
N GLY A 674 16.76 1.28 33.08
CA GLY A 674 15.39 1.70 33.26
C GLY A 674 15.06 1.99 34.72
N LYS A 675 13.76 2.02 34.99
CA LYS A 675 13.23 2.25 36.33
C LYS A 675 13.63 1.10 37.26
N VAL A 676 14.29 1.42 38.38
CA VAL A 676 14.61 0.45 39.43
C VAL A 676 13.46 0.39 40.45
N ARG A 677 13.13 -0.82 40.90
CA ARG A 677 12.04 -1.12 41.83
C ARG A 677 12.50 -2.17 42.83
N ASP A 678 12.13 -2.01 44.09
CA ASP A 678 12.27 -3.03 45.13
C ASP A 678 10.91 -3.65 45.42
N MET A 679 10.90 -4.94 45.78
CA MET A 679 9.70 -5.75 45.93
C MET A 679 9.78 -6.63 47.18
N THR A 680 8.72 -6.64 47.98
CA THR A 680 8.61 -7.45 49.21
C THR A 680 8.68 -8.96 48.94
N SER A 681 8.28 -9.41 47.75
CA SER A 681 8.34 -10.81 47.35
C SER A 681 8.36 -10.97 45.84
N TRP A 682 9.26 -11.82 45.33
CA TRP A 682 9.26 -12.23 43.91
C TRP A 682 8.34 -13.43 43.66
N ALA A 683 7.23 -13.20 42.96
CA ALA A 683 6.23 -14.21 42.63
C ALA A 683 6.35 -14.76 41.18
N ASN A 684 7.51 -14.61 40.54
CA ASN A 684 7.73 -14.97 39.14
C ASN A 684 6.75 -14.27 38.16
N ASN A 685 6.41 -13.01 38.45
CA ASN A 685 5.53 -12.19 37.64
C ASN A 685 6.33 -11.03 37.03
N TRP A 686 6.46 -11.02 35.70
CA TRP A 686 7.16 -9.98 34.96
C TRP A 686 6.23 -8.86 34.48
N ASP A 687 4.93 -9.04 34.56
CA ASP A 687 3.95 -8.10 34.00
C ASP A 687 3.49 -7.06 35.03
N LEU A 688 3.53 -7.43 36.32
CA LEU A 688 3.09 -6.57 37.42
C LEU A 688 4.19 -6.40 38.46
N ASP A 689 4.43 -5.15 38.83
CA ASP A 689 5.24 -4.81 40.00
C ASP A 689 4.43 -5.13 41.27
N GLY A 690 5.08 -5.78 42.24
CA GLY A 690 4.48 -6.08 43.55
C GLY A 690 4.62 -4.92 44.54
N GLU A 691 4.20 -5.17 45.79
CA GLU A 691 4.39 -4.20 46.89
C GLU A 691 5.88 -3.91 47.13
N ALA A 692 6.19 -2.66 47.44
CA ALA A 692 7.56 -2.21 47.71
C ALA A 692 8.20 -2.98 48.90
N ALA A 693 9.52 -3.17 48.85
CA ALA A 693 10.25 -3.77 49.97
C ALA A 693 10.53 -2.72 51.06
N GLN A 694 10.96 -3.18 52.24
CA GLN A 694 11.53 -2.24 53.23
C GLN A 694 12.98 -1.85 52.88
N GLY A 695 13.73 -2.78 52.27
CA GLY A 695 15.05 -2.48 51.71
C GLY A 695 14.92 -1.70 50.39
N THR A 696 15.73 -0.68 50.20
CA THR A 696 15.77 0.10 48.95
C THR A 696 17.20 0.15 48.43
N LEU A 697 17.38 -0.06 47.12
CA LEU A 697 18.67 0.11 46.46
C LEU A 697 18.92 1.61 46.20
N ASN A 698 20.02 2.15 46.75
CA ASN A 698 20.38 3.57 46.59
C ASN A 698 21.02 3.83 45.23
N THR A 699 20.18 3.88 44.20
CA THR A 699 20.58 4.15 42.81
C THR A 699 20.82 5.62 42.52
N VAL A 700 20.54 6.51 43.50
CA VAL A 700 20.80 7.96 43.37
C VAL A 700 22.28 8.25 43.59
N ASP A 701 22.85 7.77 44.70
CA ASP A 701 24.27 7.97 45.00
C ASP A 701 25.17 6.95 44.28
N TYR A 702 24.62 5.76 43.99
CA TYR A 702 25.33 4.65 43.33
C TYR A 702 24.49 4.10 42.17
N PRO A 703 24.43 4.81 41.03
CA PRO A 703 23.69 4.35 39.87
C PRO A 703 24.23 3.00 39.36
N ILE A 704 23.33 2.18 38.81
CA ILE A 704 23.72 0.95 38.14
C ILE A 704 24.45 1.33 36.84
N GLU A 705 25.67 0.84 36.68
CA GLU A 705 26.53 1.18 35.54
C GLU A 705 26.31 0.18 34.40
N VAL A 706 26.25 0.68 33.17
CA VAL A 706 26.17 -0.12 31.93
C VAL A 706 27.12 0.46 30.89
N THR A 707 27.42 -0.28 29.82
CA THR A 707 28.18 0.22 28.66
C THR A 707 27.44 -0.10 27.37
N ASN A 708 27.65 0.70 26.33
CA ASN A 708 27.04 0.50 25.02
C ASN A 708 27.37 -0.89 24.43
N ALA A 709 28.61 -1.35 24.61
CA ALA A 709 29.08 -2.63 24.11
C ALA A 709 28.51 -3.86 24.84
N ALA A 710 28.12 -3.73 26.11
CA ALA A 710 27.73 -4.88 26.95
C ALA A 710 26.23 -4.91 27.32
N ALA A 711 25.54 -3.77 27.29
CA ALA A 711 24.13 -3.70 27.60
C ALA A 711 23.29 -4.50 26.60
N VAL A 712 22.30 -5.21 27.12
CA VAL A 712 21.29 -5.93 26.36
C VAL A 712 19.91 -5.43 26.75
N ASN A 713 18.95 -5.48 25.84
CA ASN A 713 17.56 -5.28 26.20
C ASN A 713 17.14 -6.48 27.05
N GLU A 714 16.94 -6.32 28.36
CA GLU A 714 16.59 -7.41 29.28
C GLU A 714 15.97 -6.84 30.56
N ASP A 715 15.03 -7.60 31.12
CA ASP A 715 14.47 -7.35 32.45
C ASP A 715 15.19 -8.22 33.47
N TRP A 716 15.77 -7.59 34.48
CA TRP A 716 16.54 -8.24 35.53
C TRP A 716 15.79 -8.25 36.85
N VAL A 717 15.94 -9.35 37.59
CA VAL A 717 15.54 -9.45 38.99
C VAL A 717 16.68 -10.00 39.84
N LEU A 718 16.99 -9.31 40.95
CA LEU A 718 17.85 -9.81 42.02
C LEU A 718 16.96 -10.36 43.12
N VAL A 719 16.96 -11.68 43.35
CA VAL A 719 16.14 -12.31 44.39
C VAL A 719 17.00 -12.66 45.59
N PHE A 720 16.69 -12.07 46.74
CA PHE A 720 17.42 -12.31 47.98
C PHE A 720 17.15 -13.73 48.51
N THR A 721 18.23 -14.46 48.76
CA THR A 721 18.23 -15.81 49.35
C THR A 721 18.57 -15.79 50.84
N SER A 722 19.21 -14.70 51.29
CA SER A 722 19.47 -14.37 52.68
C SER A 722 19.37 -12.85 52.85
N THR A 723 19.69 -12.33 54.05
CA THR A 723 19.76 -10.88 54.28
C THR A 723 20.90 -10.18 53.54
N THR A 724 21.86 -10.94 52.98
CA THR A 724 23.04 -10.41 52.28
C THR A 724 23.34 -11.06 50.95
N ALA A 725 22.77 -12.22 50.62
CA ALA A 725 23.06 -12.96 49.39
C ALA A 725 21.83 -13.00 48.48
N PHE A 726 22.04 -12.83 47.18
CA PHE A 726 21.00 -12.85 46.17
C PHE A 726 21.42 -13.61 44.91
N ARG A 727 20.44 -14.00 44.09
CA ARG A 727 20.66 -14.50 42.73
C ARG A 727 20.14 -13.48 41.71
N CYS A 728 20.87 -13.28 40.62
CA CYS A 728 20.44 -12.45 39.51
C CYS A 728 19.85 -13.31 38.40
N VAL A 729 18.63 -12.99 38.00
CA VAL A 729 17.87 -13.70 36.98
C VAL A 729 17.40 -12.69 35.93
N GLY A 730 17.72 -12.93 34.66
CA GLY A 730 17.12 -12.22 33.53
C GLY A 730 15.83 -12.92 33.09
N LYS A 731 14.84 -12.15 32.60
CA LYS A 731 13.56 -12.70 32.12
C LYS A 731 13.78 -13.77 31.06
N ARG A 732 14.70 -13.54 30.12
CA ARG A 732 14.98 -14.47 29.01
C ARG A 732 16.21 -15.33 29.25
N ILE A 733 17.25 -14.77 29.87
CA ILE A 733 18.55 -15.45 30.02
C ILE A 733 18.60 -16.34 31.28
N GLY A 734 17.63 -16.21 32.19
CA GLY A 734 17.57 -16.99 33.43
C GLY A 734 18.64 -16.55 34.43
N GLN A 735 19.02 -17.44 35.37
CA GLN A 735 19.97 -17.10 36.41
C GLN A 735 21.39 -16.97 35.85
N ILE A 736 21.93 -15.75 35.82
CA ILE A 736 23.25 -15.47 35.24
C ILE A 736 24.38 -15.47 36.28
N ALA A 737 24.07 -15.16 37.54
CA ALA A 737 25.06 -15.11 38.62
C ALA A 737 24.39 -15.11 40.00
N THR A 738 25.20 -15.34 41.03
CA THR A 738 24.87 -15.08 42.45
C THR A 738 25.78 -13.98 42.97
N GLY A 739 25.27 -13.13 43.85
CA GLY A 739 25.99 -12.00 44.42
C GLY A 739 25.69 -11.80 45.90
N ASP A 740 26.34 -10.81 46.49
CA ASP A 740 26.13 -10.40 47.86
C ASP A 740 26.13 -8.87 47.98
N THR A 741 25.65 -8.34 49.11
CA THR A 741 25.58 -6.90 49.37
C THR A 741 26.90 -6.27 49.82
N VAL A 742 27.96 -7.06 49.96
CA VAL A 742 29.27 -6.63 50.51
C VAL A 742 30.28 -6.34 49.39
N ASN A 743 30.19 -7.06 48.28
CA ASN A 743 31.06 -6.93 47.11
C ASN A 743 30.34 -6.23 45.94
N ASP A 744 31.11 -5.61 45.04
CA ASP A 744 30.57 -5.12 43.77
C ASP A 744 30.02 -6.30 42.96
N PHE A 745 28.80 -6.15 42.46
CA PHE A 745 28.15 -7.17 41.66
C PHE A 745 28.26 -6.82 40.17
N ALA A 746 29.08 -7.57 39.44
CA ALA A 746 29.40 -7.34 38.03
C ALA A 746 29.34 -8.66 37.22
N PRO A 747 28.13 -9.19 36.93
CA PRO A 747 28.00 -10.48 36.25
C PRO A 747 28.51 -10.40 34.81
N ILE A 748 29.48 -11.27 34.47
CA ILE A 748 30.16 -11.27 33.17
C ILE A 748 29.29 -11.89 32.08
N ASN A 749 29.15 -11.19 30.97
CA ASN A 749 28.62 -11.72 29.73
C ASN A 749 29.74 -12.46 28.97
N SER A 750 29.58 -13.77 28.77
CA SER A 750 30.57 -14.60 28.07
C SER A 750 30.76 -14.22 26.59
N LEU A 751 29.80 -13.53 25.98
CA LEU A 751 29.88 -13.08 24.58
C LEU A 751 30.77 -11.84 24.41
N THR A 752 30.77 -10.95 25.40
CA THR A 752 31.51 -9.68 25.34
C THR A 752 32.76 -9.69 26.21
N ASN A 753 32.86 -10.63 27.15
CA ASN A 753 33.82 -10.62 28.27
C ASN A 753 33.74 -9.33 29.10
N GLN A 754 32.59 -8.65 29.08
CA GLN A 754 32.31 -7.46 29.86
C GLN A 754 31.12 -7.74 30.80
N PRO A 755 31.00 -7.04 31.94
CA PRO A 755 29.81 -7.13 32.78
C PRO A 755 28.55 -6.68 32.02
N TYR A 756 27.42 -7.38 32.20
CA TYR A 756 26.11 -6.90 31.71
C TYR A 756 25.77 -5.52 32.29
N PHE A 757 26.07 -5.35 33.56
CA PHE A 757 25.95 -4.13 34.35
C PHE A 757 26.85 -4.26 35.59
N VAL A 758 27.08 -3.17 36.30
CA VAL A 758 27.81 -3.16 37.58
C VAL A 758 26.96 -2.46 38.63
N ILE A 759 26.75 -3.14 39.76
CA ILE A 759 26.12 -2.57 40.96
C ILE A 759 27.20 -2.48 42.03
N ARG A 760 27.50 -1.25 42.47
CA ARG A 760 28.49 -1.02 43.53
C ARG A 760 27.96 -1.52 44.86
N SER A 761 28.82 -2.08 45.71
CA SER A 761 28.42 -2.57 47.04
C SER A 761 27.74 -1.48 47.88
N GLY A 762 28.19 -0.22 47.75
CA GLY A 762 27.58 0.95 48.41
C GLY A 762 26.12 1.25 48.02
N ALA A 763 25.63 0.69 46.91
CA ALA A 763 24.23 0.83 46.51
C ALA A 763 23.27 0.03 47.42
N PHE A 764 23.76 -1.05 48.03
CA PHE A 764 22.92 -1.92 48.86
C PHE A 764 22.71 -1.31 50.24
N GLY A 765 21.46 -0.91 50.52
CA GLY A 765 21.01 -0.58 51.86
C GLY A 765 20.97 -1.81 52.78
N ALA A 766 20.71 -1.58 54.07
CA ALA A 766 20.43 -2.65 55.02
C ALA A 766 18.94 -3.04 55.01
N GLY A 767 18.61 -4.18 55.64
CA GLY A 767 17.21 -4.56 55.89
C GLY A 767 16.56 -5.52 54.89
N TRP A 768 17.36 -6.13 54.00
CA TRP A 768 16.85 -7.12 53.05
C TRP A 768 16.43 -8.42 53.75
N ASN A 769 15.34 -9.02 53.30
CA ASN A 769 14.85 -10.32 53.75
C ASN A 769 14.88 -11.38 52.63
N PRO A 770 15.04 -12.67 52.95
CA PRO A 770 14.88 -13.73 51.96
C PRO A 770 13.52 -13.65 51.26
N GLY A 771 13.52 -13.68 49.94
CA GLY A 771 12.34 -13.56 49.09
C GLY A 771 12.09 -12.15 48.53
N GLU A 772 12.62 -11.11 49.17
CA GLU A 772 12.61 -9.76 48.62
C GLU A 772 13.43 -9.69 47.32
N ALA A 773 13.11 -8.72 46.47
CA ALA A 773 13.75 -8.61 45.17
C ALA A 773 13.94 -7.18 44.69
N ILE A 774 14.90 -6.99 43.80
CA ILE A 774 15.13 -5.74 43.07
C ILE A 774 14.91 -6.02 41.59
N ARG A 775 14.02 -5.28 40.93
CA ARG A 775 13.75 -5.36 39.50
C ARG A 775 14.23 -4.09 38.78
N PHE A 776 14.84 -4.27 37.63
CA PHE A 776 15.22 -3.18 36.73
C PHE A 776 15.37 -3.70 35.30
N ALA A 777 15.17 -2.84 34.31
CA ALA A 777 15.45 -3.14 32.92
C ALA A 777 16.79 -2.54 32.51
N THR A 778 17.51 -3.19 31.59
CA THR A 778 18.57 -2.56 30.81
C THR A 778 18.10 -2.34 29.38
N VAL A 779 18.51 -1.23 28.79
CA VAL A 779 18.25 -0.91 27.38
C VAL A 779 19.58 -0.81 26.66
N ALA A 780 19.71 -1.51 25.54
CA ALA A 780 20.89 -1.49 24.68
C ALA A 780 20.94 -0.23 23.81
N SER A 781 22.13 0.16 23.37
CA SER A 781 22.39 1.24 22.40
C SER A 781 22.11 0.80 20.96
N ALA A 782 21.01 0.07 20.74
CA ALA A 782 20.63 -0.51 19.47
C ALA A 782 19.11 -0.50 19.29
N LYS A 783 18.64 -0.41 18.05
CA LYS A 783 17.22 -0.59 17.70
C LYS A 783 17.08 -1.54 16.51
N PRO A 784 16.05 -2.40 16.48
CA PRO A 784 15.78 -3.26 15.34
C PRO A 784 15.34 -2.42 14.14
N VAL A 785 15.75 -2.86 12.95
CA VAL A 785 15.22 -2.37 11.67
C VAL A 785 14.90 -3.58 10.79
N MET A 786 13.93 -3.41 9.88
CA MET A 786 13.45 -4.47 8.99
C MET A 786 13.72 -4.12 7.53
N PRO A 787 14.89 -4.49 6.97
CA PRO A 787 15.13 -4.44 5.54
C PRO A 787 14.33 -5.52 4.79
N ILE A 788 13.73 -5.13 3.68
CA ILE A 788 13.03 -6.02 2.76
C ILE A 788 13.68 -5.92 1.38
N ARG A 789 13.89 -7.06 0.73
CA ARG A 789 14.33 -7.16 -0.66
C ARG A 789 13.25 -7.84 -1.48
N THR A 790 12.84 -7.20 -2.56
CA THR A 790 11.82 -7.72 -3.48
C THR A 790 12.46 -7.97 -4.84
N VAL A 791 12.28 -9.18 -5.38
CA VAL A 791 12.76 -9.57 -6.70
C VAL A 791 11.56 -9.80 -7.60
N GLN A 792 11.47 -9.05 -8.68
CA GLN A 792 10.42 -9.17 -9.70
C GLN A 792 10.73 -10.32 -10.67
N ALA A 793 9.68 -10.98 -11.15
CA ALA A 793 9.81 -11.98 -12.20
C ALA A 793 10.34 -11.33 -13.49
N GLY A 794 11.36 -11.95 -14.09
CA GLY A 794 11.93 -11.48 -15.35
C GLY A 794 13.31 -12.04 -15.62
N HIS A 795 13.82 -11.73 -16.81
CA HIS A 795 15.17 -12.12 -17.20
C HIS A 795 16.09 -10.92 -17.01
N SER A 796 16.92 -10.96 -15.97
CA SER A 796 18.04 -10.04 -15.79
C SER A 796 19.34 -10.82 -15.85
N GLN A 797 20.36 -10.28 -16.52
CA GLN A 797 21.72 -10.80 -16.50
C GLN A 797 22.66 -9.70 -16.04
N ILE A 798 22.83 -9.61 -14.72
CA ILE A 798 23.83 -8.73 -14.12
C ILE A 798 24.91 -9.57 -13.43
N ASN A 799 26.17 -9.22 -13.63
CA ASN A 799 27.31 -9.95 -13.06
C ASN A 799 27.57 -9.59 -11.59
N THR A 800 27.11 -8.41 -11.16
CA THR A 800 27.28 -7.90 -9.80
C THR A 800 26.09 -7.04 -9.42
N ASP A 801 25.43 -7.38 -8.31
CA ASP A 801 24.43 -6.52 -7.67
C ASP A 801 24.90 -6.11 -6.28
N ARG A 802 24.62 -4.86 -5.89
CA ARG A 802 25.00 -4.33 -4.59
C ARG A 802 24.07 -3.20 -4.17
N ALA A 803 23.46 -3.36 -3.00
CA ALA A 803 22.83 -2.28 -2.25
C ALA A 803 23.68 -1.93 -1.02
N VAL A 804 23.64 -0.67 -0.57
CA VAL A 804 24.41 -0.21 0.59
C VAL A 804 23.50 0.43 1.62
N LEU A 805 23.41 -0.21 2.79
CA LEU A 805 22.77 0.33 3.98
C LEU A 805 23.76 1.23 4.73
N ALA A 806 23.41 2.50 4.91
CA ALA A 806 24.22 3.46 5.65
C ALA A 806 23.62 3.69 7.04
N PHE A 807 24.45 3.59 8.07
CA PHE A 807 24.13 3.94 9.45
C PHE A 807 24.98 5.14 9.89
N ARG A 808 24.34 6.18 10.40
CA ARG A 808 24.98 7.45 10.76
C ARG A 808 24.34 8.03 12.03
N GLY A 809 25.03 8.98 12.64
CA GLY A 809 24.57 9.76 13.77
C GLY A 809 25.60 10.85 14.09
N ASN A 810 25.31 11.69 15.07
CA ASN A 810 26.21 12.73 15.53
C ASN A 810 26.75 12.39 16.93
N GLU A 811 27.99 12.77 17.20
CA GLU A 811 28.52 12.71 18.56
C GLU A 811 27.86 13.82 19.41
N ALA A 812 27.59 13.50 20.69
CA ALA A 812 26.93 14.39 21.65
C ALA A 812 27.82 15.52 22.18
#